data_AF-D3PXX2-F1
#
_entry.id   AF-D3PXX2-F1
#
_cell.length_a   1.000
_cell.length_b   1.000
_cell.length_c   1.000
_cell.angle_alpha   90.00
_cell.angle_beta   90.00
_cell.angle_gamma   90.00
#
_symmetry.space_group_name_H-M   'P 1'
#
loop_
_entity.id
_entity.type
_entity.pdbx_description
1 polymer ?
#
loop_
_entity_poly.entity_id
_entity_poly.type
_entity_poly.pdbx_seq_one_letter_code
_entity_poly.pdbx_strand_id
1 'polypeptide(L)'
;MRAVLLATTPGARAAVDEETVSQRLIRQIGSFKPRDITVITRPEYRAGLPAGVTVMSSEGVREDLRLLSDLAAAGEPLLLACADTVLPDTAVSAVMSDPTSRSGVLVGQSDGARPLDVPVFKDRGLVLSVSTGFHKVARPNAVASGLLKVSQPFMDDLDHGLGQLRDDSVADLAPGADAWTLVLLALVRGGTKMNAYAVPGLPYGRVAGEAGARALLADIKDTDEDAVRLDLCVKKDDDLFATYCISSYSRHVVKLCAKLRLTPVGVTWLSILFALGAAALFFQASRPALIGGAVAMYVSFVLDCVDGQLARYKHRFTNFGGWLDMIADRGKEFILYAGLAAGAASQGLTWAWPLALAAITIQTSRHMVDTWYGVLQDQATLRGAVRELTDPVDGYAAPSAGGGSGGGAGALAAKMGRKLGKLSDQFAAHRRSPSYWFKRTIVFPVGERWLVMGVGAAVFDGRIALAALLTWQLIALTYILAGRGLRGWAAKVAVLDDDTATYRDDGPLRSIPMPLSLPPLPVVLFGLVAVTGGVVWAALDHESGWLASLLAAVGLLLSLTTARHRHDGPFDWLIPGILRAAEFGLIITVGLAAEVPSPLTFGLLAVLALYHYDLAARIDKAASPMLSRAAGLGWDGRSLVVLLALIPGIGTWVFAILLGYIALVFVGGALAGRRGKPKAVAVAA
;
A
#
# COMPACT_ATOMS: atom_id res chain seq x y z
N MET A 1 -21.28 5.02 -4.87
CA MET A 1 -21.64 3.89 -3.98
C MET A 1 -23.08 4.07 -3.54
N ARG A 2 -23.80 2.97 -3.36
CA ARG A 2 -25.12 2.90 -2.73
C ARG A 2 -24.96 2.84 -1.21
N ALA A 3 -25.82 3.50 -0.46
CA ALA A 3 -25.85 3.40 1.00
C ALA A 3 -27.09 2.63 1.47
N VAL A 4 -26.89 1.61 2.30
CA VAL A 4 -27.95 0.81 2.92
C VAL A 4 -27.84 0.93 4.44
N LEU A 5 -28.90 1.40 5.08
CA LEU A 5 -28.98 1.56 6.53
C LEU A 5 -29.96 0.54 7.11
N LEU A 6 -29.52 -0.17 8.14
CA LEU A 6 -30.33 -1.12 8.89
C LEU A 6 -30.91 -0.43 10.13
N ALA A 7 -32.17 -0.01 10.04
CA ALA A 7 -32.95 0.56 11.13
C ALA A 7 -33.79 -0.52 11.81
N THR A 8 -33.10 -1.49 12.43
CA THR A 8 -33.70 -2.71 12.94
C THR A 8 -33.70 -2.83 14.47
N THR A 9 -33.19 -1.81 15.17
CA THR A 9 -33.10 -1.76 16.63
C THR A 9 -33.77 -0.50 17.19
N PRO A 10 -34.20 -0.49 18.47
CA PRO A 10 -34.80 0.70 19.11
C PRO A 10 -33.88 1.92 19.09
N GLY A 11 -32.56 1.71 19.15
CA GLY A 11 -31.55 2.77 19.10
C GLY A 11 -31.63 3.65 17.85
N ALA A 12 -32.11 3.11 16.72
CA ALA A 12 -32.27 3.89 15.49
C ALA A 12 -33.30 5.03 15.61
N ARG A 13 -34.27 4.91 16.52
CA ARG A 13 -35.31 5.93 16.77
C ARG A 13 -35.05 6.76 18.01
N ALA A 14 -33.95 6.53 18.71
CA ALA A 14 -33.58 7.31 19.88
C ALA A 14 -33.55 8.80 19.52
N ALA A 15 -34.35 9.61 20.24
CA ALA A 15 -34.40 11.05 20.05
C ALA A 15 -33.14 11.72 20.63
N VAL A 16 -32.47 12.49 19.78
CA VAL A 16 -31.22 13.20 20.07
C VAL A 16 -31.31 14.63 19.52
N ASP A 17 -31.26 15.61 20.42
CA ASP A 17 -31.54 17.01 20.08
C ASP A 17 -32.90 17.14 19.34
N GLU A 18 -32.93 17.66 18.12
CA GLU A 18 -34.16 17.85 17.30
C GLU A 18 -34.40 16.72 16.26
N GLU A 19 -33.59 15.66 16.26
CA GLU A 19 -33.65 14.56 15.28
C GLU A 19 -33.52 13.18 15.94
N THR A 20 -33.70 12.10 15.20
CA THR A 20 -33.35 10.74 15.66
C THR A 20 -31.91 10.38 15.26
N VAL A 21 -31.34 9.36 15.91
CA VAL A 21 -30.01 8.83 15.55
C VAL A 21 -29.94 8.45 14.06
N SER A 22 -30.97 7.77 13.54
CA SER A 22 -31.05 7.41 12.13
C SER A 22 -31.12 8.61 11.20
N GLN A 23 -31.93 9.63 11.51
CA GLN A 23 -31.99 10.88 10.74
C GLN A 23 -30.64 11.59 10.68
N ARG A 24 -29.96 11.68 11.83
CA ARG A 24 -28.63 12.26 11.94
C ARG A 24 -27.63 11.54 11.04
N LEU A 25 -27.59 10.20 11.09
CA LEU A 25 -26.70 9.39 10.27
C LEU A 25 -27.02 9.49 8.78
N ILE A 26 -28.30 9.50 8.40
CA ILE A 26 -28.75 9.71 7.01
C ILE A 26 -28.25 11.07 6.50
N ARG A 27 -28.37 12.14 7.29
CA ARG A 27 -27.85 13.47 6.94
C ARG A 27 -26.34 13.46 6.76
N GLN A 28 -25.60 12.84 7.70
CA GLN A 28 -24.14 12.75 7.62
C GLN A 28 -23.70 11.99 6.36
N ILE A 29 -24.27 10.82 6.09
CA ILE A 29 -23.97 10.03 4.88
C ILE A 29 -24.39 10.80 3.62
N GLY A 30 -25.56 11.46 3.65
CA GLY A 30 -26.08 12.27 2.55
C GLY A 30 -25.16 13.42 2.14
N SER A 31 -24.38 13.99 3.08
CA SER A 31 -23.39 15.03 2.78
C SER A 31 -22.29 14.58 1.80
N PHE A 32 -22.04 13.26 1.72
CA PHE A 32 -21.11 12.64 0.77
C PHE A 32 -21.74 12.30 -0.59
N LYS A 33 -23.02 12.64 -0.78
CA LYS A 33 -23.78 12.44 -2.04
C LYS A 33 -23.68 11.00 -2.56
N PRO A 34 -24.11 9.99 -1.77
CA PRO A 34 -24.23 8.62 -2.27
C PRO A 34 -25.20 8.60 -3.46
N ARG A 35 -25.13 7.55 -4.27
CA ARG A 35 -26.02 7.39 -5.43
C ARG A 35 -27.48 7.37 -5.00
N ASP A 36 -27.77 6.59 -3.98
CA ASP A 36 -29.06 6.42 -3.33
C ASP A 36 -28.84 6.01 -1.87
N ILE A 37 -29.88 6.22 -1.06
CA ILE A 37 -29.95 5.79 0.34
C ILE A 37 -31.18 4.91 0.48
N THR A 38 -30.95 3.65 0.85
CA THR A 38 -32.00 2.67 1.16
C THR A 38 -31.97 2.37 2.65
N VAL A 39 -33.13 2.39 3.30
CA VAL A 39 -33.30 2.03 4.71
C VAL A 39 -34.10 0.73 4.78
N ILE A 40 -33.49 -0.31 5.32
CA ILE A 40 -34.20 -1.54 5.69
C ILE A 40 -34.62 -1.36 7.15
N THR A 41 -35.93 -1.43 7.42
CA THR A 41 -36.51 -1.10 8.72
C THR A 41 -37.51 -2.14 9.15
N ARG A 42 -37.69 -2.33 10.46
CA ARG A 42 -38.86 -3.05 10.97
C ARG A 42 -40.13 -2.24 10.72
N PRO A 43 -41.31 -2.88 10.52
CA PRO A 43 -42.57 -2.18 10.26
C PRO A 43 -42.91 -1.08 11.28
N GLU A 44 -42.66 -1.33 12.56
CA GLU A 44 -42.90 -0.42 13.68
C GLU A 44 -42.00 0.82 13.68
N TYR A 45 -40.84 0.74 13.01
CA TYR A 45 -39.86 1.83 12.95
C TYR A 45 -39.97 2.68 11.67
N ARG A 46 -40.89 2.34 10.77
CA ARG A 46 -41.06 3.00 9.47
C ARG A 46 -41.43 4.49 9.58
N ALA A 47 -42.20 4.87 10.60
CA ALA A 47 -42.61 6.26 10.80
C ALA A 47 -41.44 7.13 11.29
N GLY A 48 -41.27 8.32 10.70
CA GLY A 48 -40.21 9.27 11.10
C GLY A 48 -38.90 9.16 10.31
N LEU A 49 -38.81 8.29 9.30
CA LEU A 49 -37.70 8.35 8.33
C LEU A 49 -37.86 9.58 7.41
N PRO A 50 -36.75 10.24 7.04
CA PRO A 50 -36.80 11.46 6.22
C PRO A 50 -37.30 11.17 4.80
N ALA A 51 -37.89 12.18 4.15
CA ALA A 51 -38.26 12.08 2.74
C ALA A 51 -37.00 11.93 1.84
N GLY A 52 -37.14 11.24 0.71
CA GLY A 52 -36.05 11.07 -0.27
C GLY A 52 -35.13 9.87 -0.04
N VAL A 53 -35.45 8.98 0.91
CA VAL A 53 -34.82 7.66 1.05
C VAL A 53 -35.77 6.55 0.58
N THR A 54 -35.21 5.48 0.03
CA THR A 54 -35.98 4.27 -0.29
C THR A 54 -36.18 3.46 0.99
N VAL A 55 -37.42 3.11 1.34
CA VAL A 55 -37.72 2.37 2.58
C VAL A 55 -38.24 0.98 2.27
N MET A 56 -37.54 -0.03 2.77
CA MET A 56 -37.90 -1.45 2.66
C MET A 56 -38.27 -1.97 4.05
N SER A 57 -39.47 -2.53 4.19
CA SER A 57 -39.87 -3.18 5.43
C SER A 57 -39.31 -4.61 5.46
N SER A 58 -38.87 -5.05 6.62
CA SER A 58 -38.37 -6.41 6.85
C SER A 58 -38.81 -6.92 8.21
N GLU A 59 -39.35 -8.13 8.26
CA GLU A 59 -39.89 -8.79 9.47
C GLU A 59 -38.79 -9.39 10.36
N GLY A 60 -37.56 -9.54 9.85
CA GLY A 60 -36.48 -10.15 10.63
C GLY A 60 -35.15 -10.29 9.89
N VAL A 61 -34.17 -10.89 10.56
CA VAL A 61 -32.78 -10.97 10.06
C VAL A 61 -32.65 -11.77 8.75
N ARG A 62 -33.42 -12.85 8.59
CA ARG A 62 -33.42 -13.65 7.35
C ARG A 62 -33.91 -12.83 6.14
N GLU A 63 -34.93 -12.00 6.35
CA GLU A 63 -35.42 -11.10 5.32
C GLU A 63 -34.45 -9.93 5.07
N ASP A 64 -33.82 -9.38 6.11
CA ASP A 64 -32.75 -8.37 5.95
C ASP A 64 -31.65 -8.89 5.01
N LEU A 65 -31.17 -10.12 5.23
CA LEU A 65 -30.14 -10.74 4.38
C LEU A 65 -30.61 -10.97 2.94
N ARG A 66 -31.88 -11.34 2.75
CA ARG A 66 -32.47 -11.48 1.42
C ARG A 66 -32.50 -10.14 0.68
N LEU A 67 -32.98 -9.08 1.33
CA LEU A 67 -33.02 -7.73 0.77
C LEU A 67 -31.61 -7.20 0.47
N LEU A 68 -30.63 -7.51 1.32
CA LEU A 68 -29.23 -7.16 1.08
C LEU A 68 -28.65 -7.90 -0.14
N SER A 69 -28.97 -9.18 -0.33
CA SER A 69 -28.61 -9.95 -1.51
C SER A 69 -29.20 -9.33 -2.79
N ASP A 70 -30.48 -8.97 -2.77
CA ASP A 70 -31.15 -8.29 -3.90
C ASP A 70 -30.47 -6.95 -4.24
N LEU A 71 -30.05 -6.19 -3.22
CA LEU A 71 -29.37 -4.89 -3.40
C LEU A 71 -27.91 -5.05 -3.87
N ALA A 72 -27.22 -6.10 -3.43
CA ALA A 72 -25.83 -6.41 -3.78
C ALA A 72 -25.70 -6.99 -5.20
N ALA A 73 -26.72 -7.68 -5.70
CA ALA A 73 -26.77 -8.27 -7.06
C ALA A 73 -26.55 -7.26 -8.19
N ALA A 74 -26.71 -5.96 -7.94
CA ALA A 74 -26.33 -4.92 -8.90
C ALA A 74 -24.81 -4.83 -9.16
N GLY A 75 -23.98 -5.46 -8.32
CA GLY A 75 -22.52 -5.46 -8.43
C GLY A 75 -21.90 -4.09 -8.15
N GLU A 76 -22.61 -3.19 -7.48
CA GLU A 76 -22.17 -1.82 -7.23
C GLU A 76 -21.59 -1.65 -5.82
N PRO A 77 -20.60 -0.75 -5.61
CA PRO A 77 -20.01 -0.55 -4.29
C PRO A 77 -21.06 -0.14 -3.26
N LEU A 78 -21.02 -0.81 -2.10
CA LEU A 78 -22.03 -0.75 -1.06
C LEU A 78 -21.46 -0.18 0.23
N LEU A 79 -22.15 0.79 0.82
CA LEU A 79 -21.96 1.19 2.22
C LEU A 79 -23.10 0.58 3.04
N LEU A 80 -22.79 -0.27 4.00
CA LEU A 80 -23.74 -0.87 4.92
C LEU A 80 -23.56 -0.27 6.33
N ALA A 81 -24.61 0.31 6.88
CA ALA A 81 -24.55 0.97 8.19
C ALA A 81 -25.68 0.53 9.12
N CYS A 82 -25.41 0.43 10.42
CA CYS A 82 -26.44 0.28 11.44
C CYS A 82 -27.00 1.67 11.80
N ALA A 83 -28.31 1.85 11.68
CA ALA A 83 -28.95 3.15 11.89
C ALA A 83 -29.01 3.58 13.37
N ASP A 84 -28.56 2.71 14.28
CA ASP A 84 -28.37 2.96 15.72
C ASP A 84 -26.94 3.39 16.07
N THR A 85 -26.14 3.74 15.06
CA THR A 85 -24.76 4.20 15.26
C THR A 85 -24.72 5.71 15.44
N VAL A 86 -24.04 6.18 16.48
CA VAL A 86 -23.77 7.60 16.70
C VAL A 86 -22.28 7.86 16.42
N LEU A 87 -22.01 8.73 15.45
CA LEU A 87 -20.67 8.99 14.90
C LEU A 87 -20.34 10.50 14.87
N PRO A 88 -19.12 10.92 15.25
CA PRO A 88 -18.60 12.25 14.90
C PRO A 88 -18.37 12.34 13.38
N ASP A 89 -18.37 13.56 12.84
CA ASP A 89 -18.18 13.77 11.39
C ASP A 89 -16.83 13.23 10.91
N THR A 90 -15.81 13.30 11.78
CA THR A 90 -14.49 12.73 11.54
C THR A 90 -14.53 11.21 11.27
N ALA A 91 -15.33 10.45 12.02
CA ALA A 91 -15.43 9.00 11.88
C ALA A 91 -16.15 8.59 10.60
N VAL A 92 -17.25 9.29 10.26
CA VAL A 92 -17.94 9.09 8.98
C VAL A 92 -17.00 9.41 7.82
N SER A 93 -16.30 10.54 7.89
CA SER A 93 -15.36 10.97 6.86
C SER A 93 -14.16 10.02 6.71
N ALA A 94 -13.69 9.38 7.79
CA ALA A 94 -12.59 8.41 7.72
C ALA A 94 -12.92 7.21 6.81
N VAL A 95 -14.19 6.77 6.77
CA VAL A 95 -14.66 5.68 5.90
C VAL A 95 -15.07 6.20 4.52
N MET A 96 -15.86 7.29 4.49
CA MET A 96 -16.48 7.81 3.27
C MET A 96 -15.52 8.56 2.36
N SER A 97 -14.52 9.24 2.92
CA SER A 97 -13.51 9.98 2.16
C SER A 97 -12.36 9.10 1.69
N ASP A 98 -12.32 7.81 2.02
CA ASP A 98 -11.30 6.90 1.48
C ASP A 98 -11.55 6.71 -0.03
N PRO A 99 -10.69 7.27 -0.90
CA PRO A 99 -10.89 7.26 -2.34
C PRO A 99 -10.49 5.91 -2.95
N THR A 100 -9.77 5.09 -2.18
CA THR A 100 -9.22 3.82 -2.65
C THR A 100 -10.33 2.79 -2.83
N SER A 101 -10.09 1.83 -3.72
CA SER A 101 -10.94 0.65 -3.92
C SER A 101 -10.76 -0.38 -2.80
N ARG A 102 -10.65 0.08 -1.55
CA ARG A 102 -10.54 -0.75 -0.35
C ARG A 102 -11.89 -0.93 0.31
N SER A 103 -12.14 -2.15 0.76
CA SER A 103 -13.22 -2.48 1.69
C SER A 103 -12.73 -2.39 3.13
N GLY A 104 -13.62 -2.10 4.07
CA GLY A 104 -13.26 -1.98 5.47
C GLY A 104 -14.42 -1.63 6.38
N VAL A 105 -14.18 -1.69 7.67
CA VAL A 105 -15.15 -1.47 8.74
C VAL A 105 -14.62 -0.46 9.74
N LEU A 106 -15.49 0.42 10.23
CA LEU A 106 -15.16 1.33 11.31
C LEU A 106 -15.06 0.56 12.62
N VAL A 107 -13.91 0.67 13.29
CA VAL A 107 -13.63 0.03 14.56
C VAL A 107 -13.28 1.06 15.64
N GLY A 108 -13.85 0.88 16.83
CA GLY A 108 -13.50 1.60 18.06
C GLY A 108 -12.50 0.84 18.93
N GLN A 109 -12.14 1.43 20.06
CA GLN A 109 -11.34 0.76 21.09
C GLN A 109 -12.20 -0.26 21.86
N SER A 110 -11.57 -1.35 22.32
CA SER A 110 -12.26 -2.34 23.17
C SER A 110 -12.65 -1.77 24.53
N ASP A 111 -11.84 -0.85 25.05
CA ASP A 111 -12.06 -0.23 26.34
C ASP A 111 -13.17 0.83 26.18
N GLY A 112 -14.31 0.60 26.84
CA GLY A 112 -15.52 1.40 26.62
C GLY A 112 -16.48 0.85 25.57
N ALA A 113 -16.33 -0.42 25.16
CA ALA A 113 -17.27 -1.12 24.30
C ALA A 113 -18.72 -1.00 24.81
N ARG A 114 -19.64 -0.68 23.91
CA ARG A 114 -21.07 -0.59 24.24
C ARG A 114 -21.80 -1.89 23.97
N PRO A 115 -23.01 -2.08 24.55
CA PRO A 115 -23.74 -3.35 24.44
C PRO A 115 -24.00 -3.85 23.01
N LEU A 116 -24.13 -2.93 22.04
CA LEU A 116 -24.36 -3.27 20.64
C LEU A 116 -23.09 -3.26 19.77
N ASP A 117 -21.95 -2.84 20.32
CA ASP A 117 -20.69 -2.90 19.60
C ASP A 117 -20.22 -4.34 19.48
N VAL A 118 -19.68 -4.71 18.33
CA VAL A 118 -19.32 -6.10 18.03
C VAL A 118 -17.83 -6.32 18.33
N PRO A 119 -17.45 -7.19 19.28
CA PRO A 119 -16.04 -7.52 19.50
C PRO A 119 -15.41 -8.12 18.24
N VAL A 120 -14.24 -7.61 17.88
CA VAL A 120 -13.46 -8.10 16.75
C VAL A 120 -12.00 -8.32 17.12
N PHE A 121 -11.35 -9.21 16.38
CA PHE A 121 -9.90 -9.32 16.39
C PHE A 121 -9.35 -8.67 15.12
N LYS A 122 -8.45 -7.70 15.29
CA LYS A 122 -7.71 -7.06 14.20
C LYS A 122 -6.22 -7.30 14.32
N ASP A 123 -5.56 -7.53 13.19
CA ASP A 123 -4.11 -7.57 13.07
C ASP A 123 -3.68 -6.93 11.75
N ARG A 124 -2.51 -6.28 11.74
CA ARG A 124 -1.97 -5.56 10.57
C ARG A 124 -2.95 -4.56 9.91
N GLY A 125 -3.90 -4.02 10.68
CA GLY A 125 -4.93 -3.11 10.15
C GLY A 125 -6.07 -3.81 9.40
N LEU A 126 -6.16 -5.14 9.47
CA LEU A 126 -7.24 -5.95 8.93
C LEU A 126 -8.10 -6.52 10.06
N VAL A 127 -9.40 -6.64 9.84
CA VAL A 127 -10.32 -7.37 10.72
C VAL A 127 -10.32 -8.84 10.31
N LEU A 128 -10.04 -9.73 11.26
CA LEU A 128 -9.77 -11.15 11.01
C LEU A 128 -10.71 -12.11 11.75
N SER A 129 -11.40 -11.64 12.78
CA SER A 129 -12.44 -12.40 13.45
C SER A 129 -13.52 -11.46 14.00
N VAL A 130 -14.75 -11.96 14.02
CA VAL A 130 -15.96 -11.20 14.37
C VAL A 130 -16.77 -12.04 15.34
N SER A 131 -17.15 -11.44 16.47
CA SER A 131 -17.95 -12.15 17.47
C SER A 131 -19.43 -12.11 17.12
N THR A 132 -20.12 -13.22 17.35
CA THR A 132 -21.58 -13.29 17.37
C THR A 132 -22.05 -14.03 18.63
N GLY A 133 -23.35 -14.31 18.76
CA GLY A 133 -23.86 -15.20 19.82
C GLY A 133 -23.31 -16.63 19.76
N PHE A 134 -22.82 -17.06 18.58
CA PHE A 134 -22.29 -18.40 18.33
C PHE A 134 -20.78 -18.40 18.09
N HIS A 135 -20.28 -17.43 17.31
CA HIS A 135 -18.87 -17.27 17.01
C HIS A 135 -18.16 -16.49 18.10
N LYS A 136 -17.18 -17.09 18.77
CA LYS A 136 -16.44 -16.42 19.84
C LYS A 136 -15.06 -15.97 19.37
N VAL A 137 -14.79 -14.67 19.49
CA VAL A 137 -13.45 -14.13 19.27
C VAL A 137 -12.57 -14.48 20.47
N ALA A 138 -11.49 -15.22 20.25
CA ALA A 138 -10.65 -15.71 21.35
C ALA A 138 -9.86 -14.59 22.05
N ARG A 139 -9.50 -13.53 21.32
CA ARG A 139 -8.70 -12.41 21.83
C ARG A 139 -9.12 -11.06 21.22
N PRO A 140 -10.31 -10.53 21.56
CA PRO A 140 -10.78 -9.27 21.01
C PRO A 140 -9.83 -8.13 21.37
N ASN A 141 -9.55 -7.24 20.43
CA ASN A 141 -8.67 -6.07 20.62
C ASN A 141 -9.21 -4.79 19.98
N ALA A 142 -10.46 -4.83 19.51
CA ALA A 142 -11.25 -3.70 19.03
C ALA A 142 -12.73 -4.09 19.02
N VAL A 143 -13.58 -3.11 18.75
CA VAL A 143 -15.01 -3.33 18.49
C VAL A 143 -15.41 -2.71 17.17
N ALA A 144 -16.32 -3.33 16.44
CA ALA A 144 -16.83 -2.82 15.18
C ALA A 144 -18.10 -1.99 15.42
N SER A 145 -18.11 -0.77 14.88
CA SER A 145 -19.04 0.31 15.27
C SER A 145 -20.05 0.63 14.17
N GLY A 146 -20.61 -0.40 13.52
CA GLY A 146 -21.81 -0.25 12.69
C GLY A 146 -21.65 0.46 11.34
N LEU A 147 -20.43 0.70 10.83
CA LEU A 147 -20.20 1.26 9.50
C LEU A 147 -19.24 0.37 8.69
N LEU A 148 -19.72 -0.16 7.56
CA LEU A 148 -19.04 -1.12 6.69
C LEU A 148 -19.05 -0.60 5.25
N LYS A 149 -17.88 -0.54 4.61
CA LYS A 149 -17.72 -0.17 3.19
C LYS A 149 -17.23 -1.41 2.43
N VAL A 150 -17.98 -1.81 1.40
CA VAL A 150 -17.57 -2.81 0.41
C VAL A 150 -17.37 -2.13 -0.95
N SER A 151 -16.16 -2.25 -1.47
CA SER A 151 -15.73 -1.62 -2.72
C SER A 151 -15.81 -2.60 -3.89
N GLN A 152 -15.75 -2.07 -5.12
CA GLN A 152 -15.94 -2.84 -6.35
C GLN A 152 -15.17 -4.17 -6.42
N PRO A 153 -13.87 -4.26 -6.04
CA PRO A 153 -13.11 -5.50 -6.16
C PRO A 153 -13.60 -6.65 -5.27
N PHE A 154 -14.48 -6.37 -4.31
CA PHE A 154 -14.94 -7.33 -3.30
C PHE A 154 -16.48 -7.51 -3.34
N MET A 155 -17.12 -7.12 -4.44
CA MET A 155 -18.56 -7.32 -4.59
C MET A 155 -18.92 -8.79 -4.81
N ASP A 156 -18.07 -9.55 -5.51
CA ASP A 156 -18.25 -10.99 -5.70
C ASP A 156 -18.12 -11.74 -4.36
N ASP A 157 -17.14 -11.34 -3.53
CA ASP A 157 -16.99 -11.85 -2.16
C ASP A 157 -18.24 -11.57 -1.31
N LEU A 158 -18.84 -10.39 -1.44
CA LEU A 158 -20.06 -10.02 -0.73
C LEU A 158 -21.25 -10.86 -1.17
N ASP A 159 -21.44 -11.03 -2.49
CA ASP A 159 -22.52 -11.85 -3.04
C ASP A 159 -22.37 -13.31 -2.60
N HIS A 160 -21.15 -13.86 -2.69
CA HIS A 160 -20.84 -15.20 -2.20
C HIS A 160 -21.13 -15.35 -0.71
N GLY A 161 -20.65 -14.42 0.12
CA GLY A 161 -20.89 -14.44 1.56
C GLY A 161 -22.37 -14.31 1.94
N LEU A 162 -23.14 -13.49 1.23
CA LEU A 162 -24.60 -13.38 1.40
C LEU A 162 -25.32 -14.68 1.02
N GLY A 163 -24.86 -15.35 -0.04
CA GLY A 163 -25.33 -16.69 -0.42
C GLY A 163 -25.10 -17.70 0.69
N GLN A 164 -23.87 -17.81 1.19
CA GLN A 164 -23.52 -18.74 2.27
C GLN A 164 -24.32 -18.50 3.55
N LEU A 165 -24.50 -17.23 3.96
CA LEU A 165 -25.30 -16.89 5.14
C LEU A 165 -26.74 -17.41 5.05
N ARG A 166 -27.32 -17.42 3.85
CA ARG A 166 -28.69 -17.89 3.59
C ARG A 166 -28.74 -19.41 3.53
N ASP A 167 -27.82 -20.03 2.81
CA ASP A 167 -27.80 -21.46 2.55
C ASP A 167 -27.51 -22.25 3.84
N ASP A 168 -26.55 -21.78 4.64
CA ASP A 168 -26.18 -22.40 5.93
C ASP A 168 -27.12 -22.00 7.08
N SER A 169 -28.12 -21.14 6.82
CA SER A 169 -29.05 -20.60 7.82
C SER A 169 -28.34 -20.05 9.08
N VAL A 170 -27.21 -19.36 8.88
CA VAL A 170 -26.32 -18.85 9.95
C VAL A 170 -27.05 -17.91 10.92
N ALA A 171 -28.08 -17.22 10.44
CA ALA A 171 -28.93 -16.38 11.27
C ALA A 171 -29.61 -17.15 12.42
N ASP A 172 -29.93 -18.44 12.23
CA ASP A 172 -30.51 -19.28 13.26
C ASP A 172 -29.45 -19.75 14.27
N LEU A 173 -28.21 -19.95 13.81
CA LEU A 173 -27.09 -20.36 14.65
C LEU A 173 -26.63 -19.27 15.60
N ALA A 174 -26.72 -18.00 15.18
CA ALA A 174 -26.23 -16.83 15.93
C ALA A 174 -27.40 -15.95 16.44
N PRO A 175 -28.21 -16.42 17.39
CA PRO A 175 -29.34 -15.64 17.91
C PRO A 175 -28.86 -14.31 18.50
N GLY A 176 -29.55 -13.23 18.16
CA GLY A 176 -29.21 -11.87 18.58
C GLY A 176 -28.20 -11.15 17.67
N ALA A 177 -27.59 -11.81 16.69
CA ALA A 177 -26.79 -11.14 15.67
C ALA A 177 -27.70 -10.47 14.63
N ASP A 178 -27.42 -9.21 14.30
CA ASP A 178 -28.09 -8.52 13.20
C ASP A 178 -27.45 -8.83 11.84
N ALA A 179 -28.15 -8.48 10.77
CA ALA A 179 -27.66 -8.72 9.40
C ALA A 179 -26.33 -8.02 9.12
N TRP A 180 -26.06 -6.85 9.73
CA TRP A 180 -24.78 -6.16 9.61
C TRP A 180 -23.61 -7.01 10.10
N THR A 181 -23.76 -7.56 11.31
CA THR A 181 -22.76 -8.39 11.97
C THR A 181 -22.50 -9.67 11.18
N LEU A 182 -23.58 -10.29 10.67
CA LEU A 182 -23.49 -11.51 9.87
C LEU A 182 -22.80 -11.26 8.53
N VAL A 183 -23.08 -10.15 7.85
CA VAL A 183 -22.36 -9.77 6.62
C VAL A 183 -20.88 -9.53 6.88
N LEU A 184 -20.54 -8.80 7.96
CA LEU A 184 -19.15 -8.60 8.33
C LEU A 184 -18.44 -9.93 8.63
N LEU A 185 -19.09 -10.83 9.36
CA LEU A 185 -18.60 -12.18 9.63
C LEU A 185 -18.32 -12.94 8.33
N ALA A 186 -19.28 -12.95 7.38
CA ALA A 186 -19.16 -13.68 6.13
C ALA A 186 -17.98 -13.19 5.28
N LEU A 187 -17.82 -11.86 5.14
CA LEU A 187 -16.67 -11.28 4.45
C LEU A 187 -15.34 -11.66 5.12
N VAL A 188 -15.26 -11.53 6.45
CA VAL A 188 -14.04 -11.84 7.19
C VAL A 188 -13.67 -13.33 7.09
N ARG A 189 -14.67 -14.22 7.20
CA ARG A 189 -14.48 -15.68 7.08
C ARG A 189 -14.32 -16.18 5.65
N GLY A 190 -14.77 -15.42 4.66
CA GLY A 190 -14.46 -15.64 3.25
C GLY A 190 -13.03 -15.25 2.87
N GLY A 191 -12.29 -14.58 3.77
CA GLY A 191 -10.94 -14.10 3.50
C GLY A 191 -10.89 -12.75 2.78
N THR A 192 -12.01 -12.03 2.71
CA THR A 192 -12.07 -10.69 2.11
C THR A 192 -11.18 -9.72 2.88
N LYS A 193 -10.43 -8.88 2.15
CA LYS A 193 -9.53 -7.89 2.75
C LYS A 193 -10.29 -6.73 3.40
N MET A 194 -10.68 -6.90 4.66
CA MET A 194 -11.45 -5.93 5.45
C MET A 194 -10.54 -5.03 6.28
N ASN A 195 -10.28 -3.79 5.81
CA ASN A 195 -9.48 -2.81 6.55
C ASN A 195 -10.20 -2.30 7.80
N ALA A 196 -9.47 -2.05 8.88
CA ALA A 196 -9.96 -1.48 10.12
C ALA A 196 -9.80 0.06 10.10
N TYR A 197 -10.86 0.80 9.77
CA TYR A 197 -10.87 2.26 9.91
C TYR A 197 -11.01 2.61 11.39
N ALA A 198 -10.11 3.41 11.93
CA ALA A 198 -10.16 3.83 13.32
C ALA A 198 -9.86 5.32 13.45
N VAL A 199 -10.54 5.99 14.37
CA VAL A 199 -10.25 7.39 14.73
C VAL A 199 -9.97 7.45 16.24
N PRO A 200 -8.75 7.06 16.67
CA PRO A 200 -8.42 7.01 18.09
C PRO A 200 -8.58 8.38 18.76
N GLY A 201 -9.15 8.40 19.97
CA GLY A 201 -9.36 9.63 20.72
C GLY A 201 -10.72 10.30 20.47
N LEU A 202 -11.56 9.76 19.59
CA LEU A 202 -12.96 10.17 19.48
C LEU A 202 -13.90 9.08 20.00
N PRO A 203 -14.93 9.43 20.79
CA PRO A 203 -15.94 8.48 21.22
C PRO A 203 -16.96 8.25 20.08
N TYR A 204 -17.22 7.00 19.74
CA TYR A 204 -18.26 6.59 18.78
C TYR A 204 -18.66 5.14 19.00
N GLY A 205 -19.84 4.75 18.51
CA GLY A 205 -20.33 3.37 18.65
C GLY A 205 -21.83 3.26 18.48
N ARG A 206 -22.34 2.04 18.65
CA ARG A 206 -23.78 1.72 18.56
C ARG A 206 -24.48 1.94 19.90
N VAL A 207 -25.73 2.38 19.85
CA VAL A 207 -26.52 2.72 21.06
C VAL A 207 -27.83 1.95 21.10
N ALA A 208 -28.21 1.44 22.27
CA ALA A 208 -29.44 0.65 22.43
C ALA A 208 -30.71 1.51 22.58
N GLY A 209 -30.57 2.79 22.94
CA GLY A 209 -31.69 3.70 23.20
C GLY A 209 -31.26 5.12 23.54
N GLU A 210 -32.23 5.97 23.90
CA GLU A 210 -32.04 7.43 24.05
C GLU A 210 -30.97 7.84 25.05
N ALA A 211 -30.94 7.20 26.23
CA ALA A 211 -29.97 7.56 27.27
C ALA A 211 -28.52 7.37 26.78
N GLY A 212 -28.24 6.24 26.13
CA GLY A 212 -26.92 5.97 25.54
C GLY A 212 -26.59 6.90 24.36
N ALA A 213 -27.59 7.23 23.55
CA ALA A 213 -27.43 8.16 22.43
C ALA A 213 -27.06 9.58 22.90
N ARG A 214 -27.77 10.11 23.91
CA ARG A 214 -27.49 11.44 24.48
C ARG A 214 -26.14 11.48 25.20
N ALA A 215 -25.81 10.44 25.98
CA ALA A 215 -24.52 10.35 26.66
C ALA A 215 -23.36 10.39 25.67
N LEU A 216 -23.41 9.57 24.61
CA LEU A 216 -22.35 9.60 23.60
C LEU A 216 -22.30 10.96 22.88
N LEU A 217 -23.44 11.55 22.53
CA LEU A 217 -23.41 12.85 21.85
C LEU A 217 -22.81 13.94 22.74
N ALA A 218 -23.01 13.89 24.05
CA ALA A 218 -22.32 14.76 24.98
C ALA A 218 -20.81 14.51 24.96
N ASP A 219 -20.36 13.25 25.02
CA ASP A 219 -18.93 12.90 24.95
C ASP A 219 -18.29 13.39 23.63
N ILE A 220 -19.00 13.28 22.51
CA ILE A 220 -18.56 13.80 21.21
C ILE A 220 -18.43 15.33 21.26
N LYS A 221 -19.45 16.04 21.78
CA LYS A 221 -19.48 17.51 21.86
C LYS A 221 -18.38 18.06 22.79
N ASP A 222 -18.05 17.34 23.85
CA ASP A 222 -17.00 17.71 24.81
C ASP A 222 -15.58 17.47 24.27
N THR A 223 -15.44 16.68 23.20
CA THR A 223 -14.15 16.37 22.59
C THR A 223 -13.79 17.39 21.51
N ASP A 224 -12.60 18.00 21.59
CA ASP A 224 -12.06 18.86 20.52
C ASP A 224 -11.67 18.03 19.29
N GLU A 225 -12.62 17.85 18.36
CA GLU A 225 -12.40 17.12 17.11
C GLU A 225 -11.26 17.69 16.26
N ASP A 226 -11.03 19.02 16.27
CA ASP A 226 -9.94 19.64 15.49
C ASP A 226 -8.58 19.28 16.07
N ALA A 227 -8.43 19.35 17.40
CA ALA A 227 -7.22 18.92 18.09
C ALA A 227 -6.91 17.45 17.83
N VAL A 228 -7.93 16.58 17.85
CA VAL A 228 -7.76 15.15 17.53
C VAL A 228 -7.34 14.95 16.08
N ARG A 229 -7.97 15.65 15.12
CA ARG A 229 -7.57 15.59 13.70
C ARG A 229 -6.12 16.03 13.49
N LEU A 230 -5.64 17.03 14.23
CA LEU A 230 -4.26 17.51 14.16
C LEU A 230 -3.26 16.53 14.76
N ASP A 231 -3.62 15.85 15.85
CA ASP A 231 -2.77 14.79 16.42
C ASP A 231 -2.68 13.59 15.46
N LEU A 232 -3.83 13.15 14.92
CA LEU A 232 -3.91 11.99 14.04
C LEU A 232 -3.33 12.23 12.64
N CYS A 233 -3.17 13.50 12.21
CA CYS A 233 -2.61 13.77 10.89
C CYS A 233 -1.11 13.44 10.82
N VAL A 234 -0.40 13.47 11.94
CA VAL A 234 1.00 13.07 12.07
C VAL A 234 1.08 11.58 12.36
N LYS A 235 1.92 10.83 11.62
CA LYS A 235 2.04 9.40 11.85
C LYS A 235 2.76 9.15 13.17
N LYS A 236 2.17 8.31 14.02
CA LYS A 236 2.79 7.89 15.30
C LYS A 236 4.07 7.09 15.12
N ASP A 237 4.20 6.45 13.96
CA ASP A 237 5.31 5.59 13.59
C ASP A 237 6.02 6.15 12.35
N ASP A 238 6.50 7.40 12.41
CA ASP A 238 7.44 7.99 11.42
C ASP A 238 8.90 7.58 11.70
N ASP A 239 9.77 7.75 10.70
CA ASP A 239 11.20 7.43 10.84
C ASP A 239 11.94 8.37 11.81
N LEU A 240 13.19 8.03 12.16
CA LEU A 240 13.92 8.73 13.23
C LEU A 240 14.05 10.22 12.90
N PHE A 241 14.49 10.50 11.68
CA PHE A 241 14.76 11.86 11.25
C PHE A 241 13.47 12.68 11.15
N ALA A 242 12.43 12.17 10.50
CA ALA A 242 11.14 12.84 10.39
C ALA A 242 10.51 13.07 11.78
N THR A 243 10.57 12.08 12.68
CA THR A 243 9.97 12.19 14.02
C THR A 243 10.50 13.40 14.81
N TYR A 244 11.82 13.59 14.84
CA TYR A 244 12.42 14.64 15.65
C TYR A 244 12.59 15.96 14.90
N CYS A 245 12.91 15.90 13.60
CA CYS A 245 13.27 17.08 12.82
C CYS A 245 12.11 17.63 11.97
N ILE A 246 10.93 17.01 11.97
CA ILE A 246 9.77 17.46 11.17
C ILE A 246 8.48 17.36 11.98
N SER A 247 8.11 16.14 12.40
CA SER A 247 6.83 15.82 13.05
C SER A 247 6.61 16.56 14.37
N SER A 248 7.68 17.06 15.01
CA SER A 248 7.63 17.89 16.22
C SER A 248 6.95 19.24 16.01
N TYR A 249 7.04 19.83 14.80
CA TYR A 249 6.45 21.14 14.50
C TYR A 249 5.54 21.15 13.27
N SER A 250 5.51 20.08 12.46
CA SER A 250 4.80 20.04 11.17
C SER A 250 3.30 20.34 11.29
N ARG A 251 2.67 20.02 12.42
CA ARG A 251 1.27 20.40 12.72
C ARG A 251 0.97 21.90 12.57
N HIS A 252 1.95 22.76 12.88
CA HIS A 252 1.80 24.21 12.72
C HIS A 252 1.87 24.59 11.24
N VAL A 253 2.70 23.89 10.46
CA VAL A 253 2.78 24.06 9.01
C VAL A 253 1.47 23.58 8.37
N VAL A 254 0.90 22.46 8.82
CA VAL A 254 -0.41 21.97 8.38
C VAL A 254 -1.51 23.01 8.65
N LYS A 255 -1.55 23.59 9.85
CA LYS A 255 -2.48 24.70 10.17
C LYS A 255 -2.28 25.90 9.25
N LEU A 256 -1.04 26.30 8.99
CA LEU A 256 -0.72 27.40 8.09
C LEU A 256 -1.19 27.10 6.66
N CYS A 257 -0.86 25.94 6.12
CA CYS A 257 -1.31 25.50 4.79
C CYS A 257 -2.84 25.42 4.70
N ALA A 258 -3.51 24.96 5.76
CA ALA A 258 -4.96 24.94 5.85
C ALA A 258 -5.54 26.36 5.82
N LYS A 259 -4.98 27.29 6.59
CA LYS A 259 -5.36 28.72 6.63
C LYS A 259 -5.15 29.42 5.28
N LEU A 260 -4.05 29.11 4.60
CA LEU A 260 -3.72 29.57 3.25
C LEU A 260 -4.54 28.88 2.14
N ARG A 261 -5.47 27.98 2.51
CA ARG A 261 -6.33 27.23 1.59
C ARG A 261 -5.56 26.41 0.54
N LEU A 262 -4.32 26.03 0.84
CA LEU A 262 -3.54 25.14 -0.03
C LEU A 262 -4.20 23.76 -0.10
N THR A 263 -4.10 23.14 -1.27
CA THR A 263 -4.52 21.75 -1.50
C THR A 263 -3.33 20.82 -1.22
N PRO A 264 -3.56 19.56 -0.79
CA PRO A 264 -2.47 18.58 -0.63
C PRO A 264 -1.60 18.47 -1.88
N VAL A 265 -2.23 18.31 -3.05
CA VAL A 265 -1.53 18.25 -4.35
C VAL A 265 -0.72 19.51 -4.64
N GLY A 266 -1.20 20.70 -4.26
CA GLY A 266 -0.44 21.94 -4.41
C GLY A 266 0.82 21.97 -3.53
N VAL A 267 0.74 21.45 -2.31
CA VAL A 267 1.90 21.30 -1.42
C VAL A 267 2.89 20.28 -2.00
N THR A 268 2.40 19.17 -2.56
CA THR A 268 3.24 18.19 -3.27
C THR A 268 4.03 18.84 -4.40
N TRP A 269 3.39 19.67 -5.25
CA TRP A 269 4.09 20.41 -6.31
C TRP A 269 5.14 21.39 -5.80
N LEU A 270 4.86 22.08 -4.69
CA LEU A 270 5.85 22.94 -4.04
C LEU A 270 7.05 22.12 -3.56
N SER A 271 6.82 20.94 -2.98
CA SER A 271 7.89 20.02 -2.57
C SER A 271 8.77 19.60 -3.76
N ILE A 272 8.17 19.29 -4.91
CA ILE A 272 8.88 18.92 -6.14
C ILE A 272 9.74 20.08 -6.64
N LEU A 273 9.22 21.32 -6.61
CA LEU A 273 9.97 22.50 -7.01
C LEU A 273 11.22 22.71 -6.16
N PHE A 274 11.13 22.53 -4.83
CA PHE A 274 12.29 22.60 -3.95
C PHE A 274 13.31 21.48 -4.22
N ALA A 275 12.86 20.27 -4.56
CA ALA A 275 13.77 19.17 -4.92
C ALA A 275 14.50 19.43 -6.25
N LEU A 276 13.81 20.00 -7.25
CA LEU A 276 14.43 20.43 -8.50
C LEU A 276 15.49 21.52 -8.25
N GLY A 277 15.17 22.50 -7.42
CA GLY A 277 16.12 23.53 -6.98
C GLY A 277 17.33 22.93 -6.25
N ALA A 278 17.11 21.98 -5.36
CA ALA A 278 18.18 21.27 -4.67
C ALA A 278 19.09 20.50 -5.63
N ALA A 279 18.54 19.78 -6.60
CA ALA A 279 19.32 19.08 -7.60
C ALA A 279 20.14 20.03 -8.50
N ALA A 280 19.58 21.18 -8.88
CA ALA A 280 20.30 22.21 -9.63
C ALA A 280 21.46 22.82 -8.81
N LEU A 281 21.27 22.99 -7.50
CA LEU A 281 22.33 23.44 -6.59
C LEU A 281 23.41 22.36 -6.39
N PHE A 282 23.02 21.09 -6.27
CA PHE A 282 23.97 19.98 -6.21
C PHE A 282 24.80 19.85 -7.49
N PHE A 283 24.21 20.11 -8.66
CA PHE A 283 24.92 20.12 -9.93
C PHE A 283 26.05 21.17 -9.99
N GLN A 284 25.88 22.33 -9.34
CA GLN A 284 26.95 23.36 -9.30
C GLN A 284 28.17 22.90 -8.49
N ALA A 285 27.98 21.99 -7.54
CA ALA A 285 29.01 21.33 -6.73
C ALA A 285 29.98 22.24 -5.93
N SER A 286 29.75 23.56 -5.90
CA SER A 286 30.46 24.47 -4.99
C SER A 286 29.96 24.29 -3.55
N ARG A 287 30.81 24.54 -2.55
CA ARG A 287 30.43 24.36 -1.13
C ARG A 287 29.16 25.12 -0.74
N PRO A 288 28.98 26.42 -1.09
CA PRO A 288 27.74 27.13 -0.78
C PRO A 288 26.53 26.53 -1.49
N ALA A 289 26.69 26.07 -2.74
CA ALA A 289 25.62 25.43 -3.48
C ALA A 289 25.23 24.06 -2.88
N LEU A 290 26.20 23.25 -2.45
CA LEU A 290 25.93 21.97 -1.77
C LEU A 290 25.17 22.18 -0.46
N ILE A 291 25.55 23.19 0.34
CA ILE A 291 24.83 23.54 1.58
C ILE A 291 23.41 24.04 1.24
N GLY A 292 23.28 24.96 0.29
CA GLY A 292 21.98 25.46 -0.16
C GLY A 292 21.08 24.35 -0.71
N GLY A 293 21.65 23.39 -1.44
CA GLY A 293 20.98 22.21 -1.96
C GLY A 293 20.47 21.31 -0.83
N ALA A 294 21.28 21.06 0.19
CA ALA A 294 20.87 20.29 1.37
C ALA A 294 19.73 20.97 2.14
N VAL A 295 19.75 22.31 2.27
CA VAL A 295 18.65 23.08 2.89
C VAL A 295 17.39 23.03 2.05
N ALA A 296 17.48 23.27 0.73
CA ALA A 296 16.34 23.19 -0.18
C ALA A 296 15.72 21.78 -0.19
N MET A 297 16.57 20.75 -0.15
CA MET A 297 16.15 19.36 -0.02
C MET A 297 15.44 19.12 1.32
N TYR A 298 15.95 19.61 2.44
CA TYR A 298 15.24 19.52 3.72
C TYR A 298 13.84 20.17 3.68
N VAL A 299 13.73 21.38 3.10
CA VAL A 299 12.43 22.06 2.92
C VAL A 299 11.48 21.23 2.05
N SER A 300 11.99 20.64 0.95
CA SER A 300 11.21 19.71 0.12
C SER A 300 10.66 18.54 0.94
N PHE A 301 11.46 17.95 1.82
CA PHE A 301 11.02 16.83 2.68
C PHE A 301 9.99 17.24 3.74
N VAL A 302 10.11 18.45 4.30
CA VAL A 302 9.09 18.98 5.21
C VAL A 302 7.75 19.12 4.49
N LEU A 303 7.74 19.69 3.28
CA LEU A 303 6.53 19.88 2.48
C LEU A 303 5.91 18.55 2.05
N ASP A 304 6.74 17.58 1.72
CA ASP A 304 6.34 16.20 1.43
C ASP A 304 5.62 15.55 2.61
N CYS A 305 6.15 15.69 3.83
CA CYS A 305 5.44 15.20 5.01
C CYS A 305 4.11 15.95 5.22
N VAL A 306 4.10 17.26 4.96
CA VAL A 306 2.96 18.15 5.19
C VAL A 306 1.82 17.91 4.21
N ASP A 307 2.07 17.49 2.96
CA ASP A 307 0.98 17.26 2.00
C ASP A 307 0.07 16.10 2.45
N GLY A 308 0.64 14.99 2.91
CA GLY A 308 -0.08 13.83 3.41
C GLY A 308 -0.72 14.09 4.76
N GLN A 309 -0.06 14.88 5.62
CA GLN A 309 -0.65 15.36 6.88
C GLN A 309 -1.84 16.29 6.59
N LEU A 310 -1.75 17.18 5.61
CA LEU A 310 -2.84 18.08 5.21
C LEU A 310 -4.02 17.31 4.60
N ALA A 311 -3.75 16.27 3.81
CA ALA A 311 -4.78 15.38 3.28
C ALA A 311 -5.53 14.66 4.41
N ARG A 312 -4.80 14.12 5.40
CA ARG A 312 -5.38 13.49 6.61
C ARG A 312 -6.19 14.48 7.44
N TYR A 313 -5.63 15.66 7.72
CA TYR A 313 -6.29 16.69 8.49
C TYR A 313 -7.59 17.20 7.85
N LYS A 314 -7.60 17.41 6.52
CA LYS A 314 -8.78 17.88 5.78
C LYS A 314 -9.75 16.76 5.39
N HIS A 315 -9.41 15.49 5.62
CA HIS A 315 -10.06 14.32 5.03
C HIS A 315 -10.31 14.45 3.51
N ARG A 316 -9.36 15.06 2.80
CA ARG A 316 -9.42 15.27 1.34
C ARG A 316 -8.41 14.38 0.66
N PHE A 317 -8.79 13.13 0.49
CA PHE A 317 -7.98 12.14 -0.21
C PHE A 317 -8.49 11.95 -1.63
N THR A 318 -7.57 11.68 -2.55
CA THR A 318 -7.90 11.29 -3.92
C THR A 318 -6.95 10.17 -4.35
N ASN A 319 -7.39 9.25 -5.22
CA ASN A 319 -6.51 8.20 -5.76
C ASN A 319 -5.31 8.81 -6.46
N PHE A 320 -5.57 9.81 -7.30
CA PHE A 320 -4.49 10.55 -7.97
C PHE A 320 -3.52 11.19 -6.98
N GLY A 321 -4.00 11.81 -5.89
CA GLY A 321 -3.15 12.40 -4.87
C GLY A 321 -2.26 11.36 -4.17
N GLY A 322 -2.82 10.21 -3.76
CA GLY A 322 -2.06 9.14 -3.12
C GLY A 322 -1.05 8.45 -4.05
N TRP A 323 -1.37 8.36 -5.35
CA TRP A 323 -0.44 7.92 -6.39
C TRP A 323 0.65 8.97 -6.64
N LEU A 324 0.29 10.25 -6.81
CA LEU A 324 1.24 11.32 -7.10
C LEU A 324 2.24 11.49 -5.97
N ASP A 325 1.80 11.43 -4.71
CA ASP A 325 2.63 11.36 -3.50
C ASP A 325 3.72 10.27 -3.64
N MET A 326 3.29 9.03 -3.91
CA MET A 326 4.22 7.90 -4.07
C MET A 326 5.20 8.06 -5.24
N ILE A 327 4.75 8.58 -6.38
CA ILE A 327 5.60 8.82 -7.55
C ILE A 327 6.56 9.99 -7.29
N ALA A 328 6.08 11.07 -6.67
CA ALA A 328 6.87 12.26 -6.34
C ALA A 328 7.98 11.94 -5.35
N ASP A 329 7.71 11.15 -4.31
CA ASP A 329 8.72 10.69 -3.34
C ASP A 329 9.94 10.09 -4.01
N ARG A 330 9.71 9.24 -5.02
CA ARG A 330 10.75 8.50 -5.73
C ARG A 330 11.39 9.38 -6.80
N GLY A 331 10.57 10.13 -7.55
CA GLY A 331 11.05 11.05 -8.57
C GLY A 331 12.01 12.10 -7.99
N LYS A 332 11.66 12.71 -6.85
CA LYS A 332 12.53 13.66 -6.15
C LYS A 332 13.85 13.03 -5.76
N GLU A 333 13.81 11.85 -5.15
CA GLU A 333 15.03 11.13 -4.75
C GLU A 333 15.95 10.85 -5.94
N PHE A 334 15.41 10.40 -7.08
CA PHE A 334 16.21 10.15 -8.29
C PHE A 334 16.75 11.41 -8.95
N ILE A 335 16.00 12.51 -8.92
CA ILE A 335 16.49 13.82 -9.38
C ILE A 335 17.65 14.31 -8.50
N LEU A 336 17.58 14.09 -7.18
CA LEU A 336 18.67 14.42 -6.26
C LEU A 336 19.92 13.56 -6.55
N TYR A 337 19.75 12.25 -6.83
CA TYR A 337 20.86 11.39 -7.25
C TYR A 337 21.53 11.91 -8.52
N ALA A 338 20.73 12.30 -9.53
CA ALA A 338 21.22 12.85 -10.78
C ALA A 338 21.96 14.17 -10.58
N GLY A 339 21.44 15.08 -9.75
CA GLY A 339 22.10 16.35 -9.42
C GLY A 339 23.46 16.15 -8.73
N LEU A 340 23.53 15.24 -7.76
CA LEU A 340 24.78 14.88 -7.07
C LEU A 340 25.78 14.21 -8.01
N ALA A 341 25.33 13.30 -8.87
CA ALA A 341 26.18 12.58 -9.82
C ALA A 341 26.74 13.52 -10.89
N ALA A 342 25.87 14.35 -11.49
CA ALA A 342 26.25 15.31 -12.51
C ALA A 342 27.21 16.38 -11.96
N GLY A 343 26.97 16.88 -10.73
CA GLY A 343 27.85 17.85 -10.09
C GLY A 343 29.21 17.28 -9.70
N ALA A 344 29.26 16.05 -9.21
CA ALA A 344 30.55 15.39 -8.95
C ALA A 344 31.30 15.08 -10.27
N ALA A 345 30.59 14.66 -11.32
CA ALA A 345 31.18 14.40 -12.63
C ALA A 345 31.74 15.67 -13.28
N SER A 346 31.10 16.83 -13.12
CA SER A 346 31.62 18.11 -13.62
C SER A 346 32.92 18.54 -12.92
N GLN A 347 33.21 17.99 -11.74
CA GLN A 347 34.49 18.13 -11.02
C GLN A 347 35.51 17.03 -11.37
N GLY A 348 35.25 16.20 -12.39
CA GLY A 348 36.13 15.10 -12.81
C GLY A 348 35.96 13.80 -12.00
N LEU A 349 35.00 13.72 -11.08
CA LEU A 349 34.72 12.52 -10.29
C LEU A 349 33.78 11.57 -11.04
N THR A 350 34.31 10.90 -12.06
CA THR A 350 33.55 10.04 -12.98
C THR A 350 32.81 8.87 -12.30
N TRP A 351 33.29 8.42 -11.13
CA TRP A 351 32.68 7.35 -10.33
C TRP A 351 31.29 7.68 -9.76
N ALA A 352 30.87 8.95 -9.78
CA ALA A 352 29.58 9.35 -9.22
C ALA A 352 28.37 8.78 -10.02
N TRP A 353 28.47 8.66 -11.34
CA TRP A 353 27.43 8.07 -12.17
C TRP A 353 27.24 6.56 -11.92
N PRO A 354 28.31 5.73 -11.89
CA PRO A 354 28.21 4.34 -11.46
C PRO A 354 27.55 4.18 -10.08
N LEU A 355 27.89 5.03 -9.11
CA LEU A 355 27.26 5.02 -7.78
C LEU A 355 25.75 5.32 -7.87
N ALA A 356 25.35 6.31 -8.67
CA ALA A 356 23.94 6.66 -8.87
C ALA A 356 23.16 5.53 -9.58
N LEU A 357 23.74 4.90 -10.60
CA LEU A 357 23.16 3.75 -11.32
C LEU A 357 22.98 2.54 -10.40
N ALA A 358 23.96 2.26 -9.55
CA ALA A 358 23.85 1.21 -8.54
C ALA A 358 22.78 1.57 -7.48
N ALA A 359 22.76 2.81 -7.00
CA ALA A 359 21.80 3.26 -5.99
C ALA A 359 20.35 3.19 -6.49
N ILE A 360 20.05 3.62 -7.72
CA ILE A 360 18.69 3.51 -8.26
C ILE A 360 18.26 2.05 -8.45
N THR A 361 19.20 1.18 -8.87
CA THR A 361 18.94 -0.25 -9.08
C THR A 361 18.64 -0.94 -7.75
N ILE A 362 19.52 -0.81 -6.76
CA ILE A 362 19.34 -1.41 -5.43
C ILE A 362 18.08 -0.88 -4.76
N GLN A 363 17.84 0.44 -4.79
CA GLN A 363 16.67 1.04 -4.17
C GLN A 363 15.36 0.55 -4.80
N THR A 364 15.30 0.48 -6.13
CA THR A 364 14.10 0.03 -6.86
C THR A 364 13.82 -1.45 -6.59
N SER A 365 14.83 -2.31 -6.74
CA SER A 365 14.70 -3.74 -6.47
C SER A 365 14.29 -4.01 -5.03
N ARG A 366 14.90 -3.31 -4.07
CA ARG A 366 14.55 -3.46 -2.66
C ARG A 366 13.10 -3.04 -2.37
N HIS A 367 12.62 -1.93 -2.92
CA HIS A 367 11.23 -1.53 -2.72
C HIS A 367 10.23 -2.48 -3.38
N MET A 368 10.57 -3.09 -4.52
CA MET A 368 9.75 -4.17 -5.08
C MET A 368 9.70 -5.38 -4.14
N VAL A 369 10.86 -5.83 -3.65
CA VAL A 369 10.95 -6.87 -2.60
C VAL A 369 10.11 -6.51 -1.38
N ASP A 370 10.13 -5.24 -0.97
CA ASP A 370 9.38 -4.76 0.18
C ASP A 370 7.87 -4.83 -0.02
N THR A 371 7.39 -4.41 -1.19
CA THR A 371 5.99 -4.42 -1.64
C THR A 371 5.45 -5.85 -1.63
N TRP A 372 6.14 -6.77 -2.33
CA TRP A 372 5.68 -8.14 -2.51
C TRP A 372 5.75 -8.99 -1.23
N TYR A 373 6.68 -8.68 -0.33
CA TYR A 373 6.65 -9.26 1.00
C TYR A 373 5.44 -8.78 1.82
N GLY A 374 5.03 -7.52 1.66
CA GLY A 374 3.80 -6.99 2.25
C GLY A 374 2.59 -7.80 1.80
N VAL A 375 2.47 -8.05 0.49
CA VAL A 375 1.43 -8.91 -0.10
C VAL A 375 1.48 -10.31 0.48
N LEU A 376 2.65 -10.96 0.54
CA LEU A 376 2.81 -12.29 1.15
C LEU A 376 2.24 -12.33 2.57
N GLN A 377 2.58 -11.34 3.38
CA GLN A 377 2.12 -11.30 4.76
C GLN A 377 0.62 -11.07 4.88
N ASP A 378 0.05 -10.21 4.03
CA ASP A 378 -1.39 -9.97 4.00
C ASP A 378 -2.13 -11.24 3.55
N GLN A 379 -1.67 -11.91 2.50
CA GLN A 379 -2.22 -13.19 2.03
C GLN A 379 -2.12 -14.29 3.10
N ALA A 380 -0.98 -14.42 3.77
CA ALA A 380 -0.80 -15.36 4.87
C ALA A 380 -1.75 -15.07 6.05
N THR A 381 -2.01 -13.78 6.31
CA THR A 381 -2.92 -13.34 7.37
C THR A 381 -4.38 -13.65 7.01
N LEU A 382 -4.79 -13.34 5.77
CA LEU A 382 -6.16 -13.59 5.28
C LEU A 382 -6.46 -15.08 5.14
N ARG A 383 -5.51 -15.90 4.68
CA ARG A 383 -5.65 -17.36 4.67
C ARG A 383 -5.92 -17.92 6.07
N GLY A 384 -5.35 -17.29 7.10
CA GLY A 384 -5.62 -17.63 8.49
C GLY A 384 -7.01 -17.21 8.98
N ALA A 385 -7.71 -16.32 8.27
CA ALA A 385 -9.09 -15.89 8.57
C ALA A 385 -10.14 -16.80 7.91
N VAL A 386 -9.81 -17.41 6.77
CA VAL A 386 -10.72 -18.27 5.97
C VAL A 386 -11.22 -19.46 6.80
N ARG A 387 -12.54 -19.54 7.00
CA ARG A 387 -13.24 -20.59 7.77
C ARG A 387 -14.68 -20.76 7.29
N GLU A 388 -15.26 -21.91 7.54
CA GLU A 388 -16.70 -22.13 7.35
C GLU A 388 -17.52 -21.25 8.29
N LEU A 389 -18.71 -20.81 7.87
CA LEU A 389 -19.59 -19.97 8.69
C LEU A 389 -20.26 -20.73 9.84
N THR A 390 -20.17 -22.06 9.85
CA THR A 390 -20.74 -22.94 10.87
C THR A 390 -19.71 -23.34 11.94
N ASP A 391 -18.43 -23.01 11.77
CA ASP A 391 -17.39 -23.28 12.77
C ASP A 391 -17.47 -22.27 13.92
N PRO A 392 -17.72 -22.67 15.18
CA PRO A 392 -17.80 -21.71 16.30
C PRO A 392 -16.45 -21.07 16.67
N VAL A 393 -15.32 -21.65 16.25
CA VAL A 393 -13.97 -21.27 16.69
C VAL A 393 -13.29 -20.35 15.67
N ASP A 394 -12.57 -19.34 16.16
CA ASP A 394 -11.88 -18.36 15.30
C ASP A 394 -10.41 -18.68 15.02
N GLY A 395 -9.86 -19.75 15.59
CA GLY A 395 -8.47 -20.19 15.40
C GLY A 395 -7.39 -19.20 15.84
N TYR A 396 -7.73 -18.14 16.58
CA TYR A 396 -6.78 -17.13 17.09
C TYR A 396 -6.53 -17.27 18.59
N ALA A 397 -6.92 -18.39 19.20
CA ALA A 397 -6.58 -18.72 20.57
C ALA A 397 -5.07 -18.62 20.81
N ALA A 398 -4.68 -18.16 22.00
CA ALA A 398 -3.27 -18.06 22.36
C ALA A 398 -2.60 -19.45 22.23
N PRO A 399 -1.44 -19.57 21.56
CA PRO A 399 -0.78 -20.85 21.40
C PRO A 399 -0.49 -21.47 22.77
N SER A 400 -0.98 -22.69 22.99
CA SER A 400 -0.62 -23.49 24.16
C SER A 400 0.89 -23.76 24.14
N ALA A 401 1.52 -23.74 25.31
CA ALA A 401 2.98 -23.76 25.48
C ALA A 401 3.70 -25.05 25.02
N GLY A 402 3.04 -25.96 24.31
CA GLY A 402 3.61 -27.22 23.84
C GLY A 402 3.09 -27.61 22.47
N GLY A 403 3.96 -27.63 21.45
CA GLY A 403 3.60 -28.12 20.13
C GLY A 403 4.75 -28.16 19.13
N GLY A 404 5.33 -29.36 18.96
CA GLY A 404 5.91 -29.82 17.69
C GLY A 404 7.36 -29.47 17.38
N SER A 405 8.30 -30.22 17.95
CA SER A 405 9.69 -30.32 17.49
C SER A 405 9.80 -31.31 16.33
N GLY A 406 9.63 -30.83 15.10
CA GLY A 406 10.11 -31.55 13.91
C GLY A 406 11.62 -31.32 13.75
N GLY A 407 12.44 -32.37 13.64
CA GLY A 407 13.88 -32.25 13.40
C GLY A 407 14.17 -32.03 11.92
N GLY A 408 14.63 -30.83 11.54
CA GLY A 408 15.08 -30.52 10.19
C GLY A 408 15.46 -29.04 10.01
N ALA A 409 16.22 -28.71 8.97
CA ALA A 409 16.65 -27.33 8.65
C ALA A 409 15.46 -26.35 8.60
N GLY A 410 14.32 -26.83 8.12
CA GLY A 410 13.07 -26.08 8.11
C GLY A 410 12.52 -25.72 9.50
N ALA A 411 12.53 -26.66 10.44
CA ALA A 411 12.05 -26.40 11.78
C ALA A 411 12.95 -25.41 12.54
N LEU A 412 14.26 -25.43 12.27
CA LEU A 412 15.21 -24.46 12.79
C LEU A 412 14.91 -23.04 12.26
N ALA A 413 14.72 -22.90 10.94
CA ALA A 413 14.35 -21.63 10.32
C ALA A 413 13.02 -21.09 10.87
N ALA A 414 12.00 -21.95 11.01
CA ALA A 414 10.72 -21.58 11.61
C ALA A 414 10.86 -21.17 13.10
N LYS A 415 11.68 -21.88 13.89
CA LYS A 415 11.97 -21.53 15.28
C LYS A 415 12.69 -20.19 15.39
N MET A 416 13.69 -19.94 14.54
CA MET A 416 14.39 -18.66 14.47
C MET A 416 13.45 -17.52 14.03
N GLY A 417 12.63 -17.75 13.00
CA GLY A 417 11.60 -16.81 12.56
C GLY A 417 10.64 -16.42 13.67
N ARG A 418 10.13 -17.38 14.45
CA ARG A 418 9.30 -17.12 15.64
C ARG A 418 10.02 -16.33 16.72
N LYS A 419 11.29 -16.63 16.99
CA LYS A 419 12.10 -15.89 17.98
C LYS A 419 12.32 -14.44 17.54
N LEU A 420 12.63 -14.22 16.27
CA LEU A 420 12.75 -12.89 15.67
C LEU A 420 11.43 -12.12 15.70
N GLY A 421 10.29 -12.80 15.51
CA GLY A 421 8.95 -12.23 15.68
C GLY A 421 8.75 -11.72 17.12
N LYS A 422 8.99 -12.56 18.12
CA LYS A 422 8.86 -12.14 19.54
C LYS A 422 9.77 -10.97 19.91
N LEU A 423 11.02 -10.98 19.45
CA LEU A 423 11.95 -9.85 19.64
C LEU A 423 11.43 -8.60 18.93
N SER A 424 10.89 -8.75 17.73
CA SER A 424 10.26 -7.68 16.98
C SER A 424 9.11 -7.04 17.75
N ASP A 425 8.26 -7.85 18.36
CA ASP A 425 7.11 -7.41 19.15
C ASP A 425 7.55 -6.71 20.44
N GLN A 426 8.58 -7.24 21.11
CA GLN A 426 9.19 -6.60 22.28
C GLN A 426 9.78 -5.22 21.96
N PHE A 427 10.44 -5.08 20.81
CA PHE A 427 10.96 -3.78 20.35
C PHE A 427 9.84 -2.82 19.96
N ALA A 428 8.74 -3.32 19.39
CA ALA A 428 7.58 -2.51 19.06
C ALA A 428 6.83 -2.03 20.33
N ALA A 429 6.83 -2.84 21.39
CA ALA A 429 6.24 -2.48 22.69
C ALA A 429 6.97 -1.32 23.38
N HIS A 430 8.31 -1.27 23.29
CA HIS A 430 9.12 -0.19 23.86
C HIS A 430 9.40 0.90 22.82
N ARG A 431 8.32 1.63 22.45
CA ARG A 431 8.40 2.75 21.50
C ARG A 431 9.48 3.74 21.92
N ARG A 432 10.25 4.24 20.94
CA ARG A 432 11.34 5.21 21.10
C ARG A 432 12.57 4.73 21.90
N SER A 433 12.67 3.45 22.24
CA SER A 433 13.92 2.87 22.76
C SER A 433 15.06 2.90 21.72
N PRO A 434 16.34 2.84 22.13
CA PRO A 434 17.45 2.73 21.19
C PRO A 434 17.32 1.53 20.24
N SER A 435 16.83 0.38 20.73
CA SER A 435 16.57 -0.80 19.91
C SER A 435 15.45 -0.60 18.89
N TYR A 436 14.39 0.14 19.27
CA TYR A 436 13.32 0.52 18.35
C TYR A 436 13.89 1.36 17.20
N TRP A 437 14.69 2.39 17.52
CA TRP A 437 15.29 3.26 16.52
C TRP A 437 16.31 2.54 15.65
N PHE A 438 17.20 1.73 16.24
CA PHE A 438 18.14 0.92 15.47
C PHE A 438 17.43 0.09 14.41
N LYS A 439 16.37 -0.65 14.79
CA LYS A 439 15.61 -1.49 13.87
C LYS A 439 14.88 -0.70 12.79
N ARG A 440 14.43 0.51 13.11
CA ARG A 440 13.77 1.40 12.14
C ARG A 440 14.74 2.08 11.20
N THR A 441 15.93 2.43 11.66
CA THR A 441 16.94 3.14 10.87
C THR A 441 17.79 2.18 10.02
N ILE A 442 18.04 0.93 10.47
CA ILE A 442 18.79 -0.05 9.67
C ILE A 442 18.09 -0.43 8.36
N VAL A 443 16.76 -0.35 8.32
CA VAL A 443 16.00 -0.51 7.06
C VAL A 443 16.07 0.76 6.19
N PHE A 444 16.88 1.74 6.54
CA PHE A 444 17.12 2.97 5.79
C PHE A 444 15.85 3.63 5.24
N PRO A 445 14.96 4.17 6.09
CA PRO A 445 13.75 4.86 5.66
C PRO A 445 14.04 6.13 4.85
N VAL A 446 12.98 6.77 4.35
CA VAL A 446 13.09 7.97 3.53
C VAL A 446 13.85 9.07 4.27
N GLY A 447 13.49 9.39 5.52
CA GLY A 447 14.12 10.47 6.27
C GLY A 447 15.62 10.27 6.45
N GLU A 448 16.07 9.06 6.79
CA GLU A 448 17.49 8.76 6.94
C GLU A 448 18.25 8.81 5.61
N ARG A 449 17.62 8.41 4.48
CA ARG A 449 18.22 8.58 3.15
C ARG A 449 18.47 10.05 2.82
N TRP A 450 17.47 10.89 3.06
CA TRP A 450 17.55 12.33 2.82
C TRP A 450 18.60 12.96 3.74
N LEU A 451 18.66 12.56 5.01
CA LEU A 451 19.70 13.01 5.93
C LEU A 451 21.11 12.66 5.43
N VAL A 452 21.35 11.40 5.07
CA VAL A 452 22.65 10.92 4.58
C VAL A 452 23.08 11.66 3.32
N MET A 453 22.18 11.84 2.36
CA MET A 453 22.49 12.61 1.15
C MET A 453 22.82 14.06 1.46
N GLY A 454 22.00 14.72 2.28
CA GLY A 454 22.11 16.15 2.55
C GLY A 454 23.37 16.48 3.33
N VAL A 455 23.63 15.74 4.41
CA VAL A 455 24.85 15.90 5.22
C VAL A 455 26.08 15.48 4.42
N GLY A 456 26.01 14.35 3.70
CA GLY A 456 27.11 13.88 2.85
C GLY A 456 27.51 14.92 1.81
N ALA A 457 26.54 15.53 1.12
CA ALA A 457 26.79 16.56 0.13
C ALA A 457 27.31 17.86 0.77
N ALA A 458 26.67 18.34 1.84
CA ALA A 458 27.03 19.60 2.48
C ALA A 458 28.42 19.57 3.14
N VAL A 459 28.78 18.45 3.78
CA VAL A 459 30.06 18.29 4.50
C VAL A 459 31.19 17.81 3.58
N PHE A 460 30.88 17.03 2.55
CA PHE A 460 31.87 16.44 1.65
C PHE A 460 31.65 16.86 0.20
N ASP A 461 31.21 15.93 -0.64
CA ASP A 461 30.96 16.10 -2.08
C ASP A 461 29.85 15.13 -2.53
N GLY A 462 29.39 15.26 -3.78
CA GLY A 462 28.33 14.41 -4.32
C GLY A 462 28.68 12.92 -4.40
N ARG A 463 29.95 12.58 -4.61
CA ARG A 463 30.43 11.19 -4.67
C ARG A 463 30.35 10.54 -3.29
N ILE A 464 30.79 11.21 -2.23
CA ILE A 464 30.72 10.67 -0.87
C ILE A 464 29.26 10.54 -0.41
N ALA A 465 28.40 11.50 -0.76
CA ALA A 465 26.96 11.40 -0.51
C ALA A 465 26.33 10.15 -1.15
N LEU A 466 26.62 9.91 -2.44
CA LEU A 466 26.13 8.74 -3.18
C LEU A 466 26.74 7.43 -2.69
N ALA A 467 28.03 7.42 -2.32
CA ALA A 467 28.70 6.24 -1.77
C ALA A 467 28.09 5.85 -0.42
N ALA A 468 27.93 6.81 0.50
CA ALA A 468 27.31 6.57 1.81
C ALA A 468 25.87 6.08 1.68
N LEU A 469 25.10 6.68 0.77
CA LEU A 469 23.76 6.23 0.41
C LEU A 469 23.77 4.78 -0.08
N LEU A 470 24.58 4.44 -1.08
CA LEU A 470 24.65 3.09 -1.64
C LEU A 470 25.09 2.06 -0.59
N THR A 471 26.12 2.37 0.20
CA THR A 471 26.59 1.48 1.28
C THR A 471 25.47 1.15 2.25
N TRP A 472 24.71 2.16 2.69
CA TRP A 472 23.62 1.92 3.62
C TRP A 472 22.45 1.18 2.93
N GLN A 473 22.14 1.46 1.67
CA GLN A 473 21.14 0.68 0.91
C GLN A 473 21.49 -0.81 0.86
N LEU A 474 22.76 -1.15 0.64
CA LEU A 474 23.25 -2.53 0.63
C LEU A 474 23.10 -3.18 2.00
N ILE A 475 23.49 -2.50 3.08
CA ILE A 475 23.28 -2.98 4.46
C ILE A 475 21.79 -3.25 4.72
N ALA A 476 20.93 -2.31 4.34
CA ALA A 476 19.50 -2.44 4.53
C ALA A 476 18.91 -3.60 3.72
N LEU A 477 19.33 -3.78 2.46
CA LEU A 477 18.92 -4.90 1.62
C LEU A 477 19.33 -6.23 2.24
N THR A 478 20.60 -6.38 2.68
CA THR A 478 21.09 -7.59 3.34
C THR A 478 20.30 -7.90 4.61
N TYR A 479 20.09 -6.90 5.47
CA TYR A 479 19.31 -7.05 6.70
C TYR A 479 17.87 -7.49 6.42
N ILE A 480 17.23 -6.88 5.42
CA ILE A 480 15.86 -7.19 5.01
C ILE A 480 15.76 -8.59 4.43
N LEU A 481 16.63 -8.97 3.49
CA LEU A 481 16.62 -10.30 2.87
C LEU A 481 16.86 -11.40 3.92
N ALA A 482 17.79 -11.20 4.85
CA ALA A 482 18.03 -12.15 5.94
C ALA A 482 16.79 -12.30 6.84
N GLY A 483 16.25 -11.19 7.36
CA GLY A 483 15.13 -11.22 8.29
C GLY A 483 13.79 -11.63 7.67
N ARG A 484 13.56 -11.29 6.39
CA ARG A 484 12.34 -11.65 5.66
C ARG A 484 12.42 -13.04 5.05
N GLY A 485 13.58 -13.48 4.57
CA GLY A 485 13.78 -14.83 4.07
C GLY A 485 13.44 -15.89 5.12
N LEU A 486 13.95 -15.72 6.35
CA LEU A 486 13.63 -16.64 7.46
C LEU A 486 12.12 -16.70 7.79
N ARG A 487 11.39 -15.59 7.63
CA ARG A 487 9.94 -15.51 7.90
C ARG A 487 9.10 -15.99 6.72
N GLY A 488 9.50 -15.69 5.49
CA GLY A 488 8.80 -16.10 4.26
C GLY A 488 8.78 -17.62 4.12
N TRP A 489 9.88 -18.28 4.49
CA TRP A 489 9.97 -19.74 4.52
C TRP A 489 8.87 -20.42 5.36
N ALA A 490 8.43 -19.78 6.45
CA ALA A 490 7.40 -20.31 7.34
C ALA A 490 5.96 -20.04 6.86
N ALA A 491 5.74 -19.05 5.99
CA ALA A 491 4.41 -18.62 5.57
C ALA A 491 3.74 -19.60 4.58
N LYS A 492 4.50 -20.16 3.62
CA LYS A 492 4.01 -21.10 2.58
C LYS A 492 2.70 -20.65 1.90
N VAL A 493 2.64 -19.38 1.51
CA VAL A 493 1.48 -18.79 0.83
C VAL A 493 1.93 -18.26 -0.53
N ALA A 494 1.12 -18.53 -1.55
CA ALA A 494 1.35 -18.02 -2.89
C ALA A 494 1.06 -16.51 -2.95
N VAL A 495 1.86 -15.79 -3.75
CA VAL A 495 1.86 -14.31 -3.74
C VAL A 495 1.50 -13.72 -5.10
N LEU A 496 1.68 -14.50 -6.17
CA LEU A 496 1.55 -14.02 -7.55
C LEU A 496 0.45 -14.78 -8.34
N ASP A 497 -0.53 -15.39 -7.67
CA ASP A 497 -1.46 -16.34 -8.31
C ASP A 497 -2.51 -15.71 -9.24
N ASP A 498 -2.91 -14.44 -9.03
CA ASP A 498 -4.01 -13.82 -9.80
C ASP A 498 -3.54 -13.21 -11.13
N ASP A 499 -2.56 -12.29 -11.09
CA ASP A 499 -2.09 -11.53 -12.27
C ASP A 499 -0.56 -11.58 -12.38
N THR A 500 -0.03 -12.81 -12.42
CA THR A 500 1.40 -13.11 -12.43
C THR A 500 2.16 -12.33 -13.51
N ALA A 501 1.56 -12.16 -14.68
CA ALA A 501 2.18 -11.50 -15.82
C ALA A 501 2.39 -10.01 -15.58
N THR A 502 1.37 -9.30 -15.08
CA THR A 502 1.50 -7.89 -14.72
C THR A 502 2.50 -7.70 -13.59
N TYR A 503 2.55 -8.65 -12.65
CA TYR A 503 3.42 -8.56 -11.48
C TYR A 503 4.90 -8.77 -11.79
N ARG A 504 5.19 -9.71 -12.71
CA ARG A 504 6.51 -9.90 -13.28
C ARG A 504 6.86 -8.85 -14.32
N ASP A 505 5.85 -8.13 -14.84
CA ASP A 505 5.93 -7.23 -15.99
C ASP A 505 6.34 -7.97 -17.28
N ASP A 506 5.79 -9.18 -17.48
CA ASP A 506 6.03 -9.98 -18.68
C ASP A 506 5.39 -9.33 -19.91
N GLY A 507 6.12 -9.30 -21.02
CA GLY A 507 5.74 -8.67 -22.27
C GLY A 507 5.39 -9.65 -23.39
N PRO A 508 5.54 -9.23 -24.67
CA PRO A 508 5.02 -9.96 -25.82
C PRO A 508 5.55 -11.39 -25.96
N LEU A 509 6.78 -11.68 -25.51
CA LEU A 509 7.39 -13.00 -25.69
C LEU A 509 6.75 -14.07 -24.79
N ARG A 510 5.99 -13.68 -23.75
CA ARG A 510 5.19 -14.62 -22.94
C ARG A 510 4.20 -15.43 -23.78
N SER A 511 3.72 -14.87 -24.89
CA SER A 511 2.79 -15.55 -25.80
C SER A 511 3.42 -16.74 -26.51
N ILE A 512 4.75 -16.76 -26.65
CA ILE A 512 5.50 -17.84 -27.29
C ILE A 512 5.55 -19.04 -26.33
N PRO A 513 5.07 -20.23 -26.76
CA PRO A 513 5.13 -21.43 -25.93
C PRO A 513 6.58 -21.87 -25.74
N MET A 514 7.01 -21.99 -24.48
CA MET A 514 8.33 -22.50 -24.14
C MET A 514 8.24 -23.98 -23.76
N PRO A 515 9.04 -24.88 -24.36
CA PRO A 515 8.99 -26.32 -24.10
C PRO A 515 9.57 -26.73 -22.74
N LEU A 516 10.26 -25.81 -22.04
CA LEU A 516 10.81 -26.03 -20.71
C LEU A 516 9.97 -25.33 -19.64
N SER A 517 9.63 -26.07 -18.58
CA SER A 517 9.06 -25.53 -17.35
C SER A 517 10.05 -25.75 -16.21
N LEU A 518 10.69 -24.66 -15.77
CA LEU A 518 11.69 -24.67 -14.71
C LEU A 518 11.14 -23.94 -13.47
N PRO A 519 11.62 -24.31 -12.26
CA PRO A 519 11.21 -23.61 -11.04
C PRO A 519 11.57 -22.12 -11.13
N PRO A 520 10.65 -21.19 -10.77
CA PRO A 520 10.82 -19.77 -11.02
C PRO A 520 12.08 -19.15 -10.41
N LEU A 521 12.26 -19.32 -9.09
CA LEU A 521 13.31 -18.61 -8.37
C LEU A 521 14.74 -18.96 -8.80
N PRO A 522 15.15 -20.24 -8.96
CA PRO A 522 16.50 -20.58 -9.42
C PRO A 522 16.86 -19.98 -10.78
N VAL A 523 15.92 -19.96 -11.73
CA VAL A 523 16.16 -19.41 -13.08
C VAL A 523 16.31 -17.89 -13.03
N VAL A 524 15.44 -17.21 -12.28
CA VAL A 524 15.49 -15.75 -12.14
C VAL A 524 16.76 -15.31 -11.39
N LEU A 525 17.22 -16.08 -10.41
CA LEU A 525 18.52 -15.88 -9.74
C LEU A 525 19.69 -16.11 -10.70
N PHE A 526 19.64 -17.14 -11.53
CA PHE A 526 20.66 -17.35 -12.58
C PHE A 526 20.73 -16.15 -13.52
N GLY A 527 19.59 -15.63 -13.97
CA GLY A 527 19.53 -14.41 -14.78
C GLY A 527 20.19 -13.21 -14.08
N LEU A 528 19.89 -12.98 -12.79
CA LEU A 528 20.54 -11.91 -12.02
C LEU A 528 22.06 -12.10 -11.92
N VAL A 529 22.55 -13.32 -11.70
CA VAL A 529 23.99 -13.61 -11.64
C VAL A 529 24.65 -13.36 -12.99
N ALA A 530 24.04 -13.84 -14.08
CA ALA A 530 24.54 -13.62 -15.44
C ALA A 530 24.63 -12.12 -15.78
N VAL A 531 23.59 -11.34 -15.45
CA VAL A 531 23.60 -9.91 -15.63
C VAL A 531 24.65 -9.21 -14.77
N THR A 532 24.76 -9.57 -13.50
CA THR A 532 25.75 -8.97 -12.58
C THR A 532 27.17 -9.23 -13.08
N GLY A 533 27.46 -10.46 -13.52
CA GLY A 533 28.72 -10.81 -14.17
C GLY A 533 28.94 -10.02 -15.45
N GLY A 534 27.90 -9.82 -16.26
CA GLY A 534 27.92 -8.96 -17.44
C GLY A 534 28.31 -7.52 -17.13
N VAL A 535 27.70 -6.89 -16.10
CA VAL A 535 28.02 -5.51 -15.68
C VAL A 535 29.50 -5.41 -15.28
N VAL A 536 29.97 -6.36 -14.46
CA VAL A 536 31.38 -6.38 -14.01
C VAL A 536 32.32 -6.56 -15.19
N TRP A 537 32.02 -7.49 -16.11
CA TRP A 537 32.84 -7.71 -17.29
C TRP A 537 32.87 -6.46 -18.18
N ALA A 538 31.73 -5.91 -18.59
CA ALA A 538 31.67 -4.73 -19.45
C ALA A 538 32.32 -3.48 -18.83
N ALA A 539 32.40 -3.40 -17.50
CA ALA A 539 33.11 -2.34 -16.79
C ALA A 539 34.64 -2.54 -16.74
N LEU A 540 35.13 -3.78 -16.86
CA LEU A 540 36.55 -4.13 -16.83
C LEU A 540 37.18 -4.22 -18.22
N ASP A 541 36.42 -4.67 -19.21
CA ASP A 541 36.86 -4.83 -20.59
C ASP A 541 35.80 -4.33 -21.58
N HIS A 542 36.04 -3.15 -22.13
CA HIS A 542 35.15 -2.50 -23.09
C HIS A 542 35.11 -3.21 -24.44
N GLU A 543 36.22 -3.83 -24.89
CA GLU A 543 36.30 -4.43 -26.24
C GLU A 543 35.39 -5.66 -26.38
N SER A 544 35.28 -6.46 -25.31
CA SER A 544 34.42 -7.65 -25.27
C SER A 544 33.09 -7.43 -24.52
N GLY A 545 32.78 -6.19 -24.12
CA GLY A 545 31.57 -5.84 -23.39
C GLY A 545 30.27 -6.20 -24.12
N TRP A 546 30.28 -6.23 -25.45
CA TRP A 546 29.14 -6.66 -26.26
C TRP A 546 28.81 -8.15 -26.06
N LEU A 547 29.84 -9.01 -25.94
CA LEU A 547 29.67 -10.45 -25.71
C LEU A 547 29.11 -10.68 -24.30
N ALA A 548 29.66 -9.98 -23.31
CA ALA A 548 29.15 -10.00 -21.93
C ALA A 548 27.67 -9.60 -21.87
N SER A 549 27.28 -8.57 -22.63
CA SER A 549 25.89 -8.10 -22.74
C SER A 549 24.96 -9.15 -23.34
N LEU A 550 25.40 -9.86 -24.40
CA LEU A 550 24.61 -10.92 -25.02
C LEU A 550 24.43 -12.12 -24.08
N LEU A 551 25.49 -12.53 -23.38
CA LEU A 551 25.40 -13.63 -22.39
C LEU A 551 24.50 -13.26 -21.21
N ALA A 552 24.59 -12.03 -20.71
CA ALA A 552 23.70 -11.48 -19.69
C ALA A 552 22.24 -11.51 -20.16
N ALA A 553 21.97 -11.11 -21.40
CA ALA A 553 20.63 -11.13 -21.98
C ALA A 553 20.07 -12.54 -22.13
N VAL A 554 20.88 -13.51 -22.59
CA VAL A 554 20.47 -14.92 -22.64
C VAL A 554 20.09 -15.40 -21.24
N GLY A 555 20.92 -15.14 -20.23
CA GLY A 555 20.65 -15.51 -18.84
C GLY A 555 19.35 -14.91 -18.31
N LEU A 556 19.09 -13.63 -18.59
CA LEU A 556 17.84 -12.96 -18.20
C LEU A 556 16.63 -13.54 -18.95
N LEU A 557 16.71 -13.69 -20.27
CA LEU A 557 15.62 -14.18 -21.13
C LEU A 557 15.22 -15.63 -20.79
N LEU A 558 16.10 -16.45 -20.22
CA LEU A 558 15.72 -17.76 -19.66
C LEU A 558 14.60 -17.64 -18.61
N SER A 559 14.46 -16.50 -17.93
CA SER A 559 13.38 -16.25 -16.99
C SER A 559 11.98 -16.31 -17.63
N LEU A 560 11.86 -16.17 -18.96
CA LEU A 560 10.60 -16.35 -19.70
C LEU A 560 10.05 -17.78 -19.59
N THR A 561 10.91 -18.79 -19.43
CA THR A 561 10.49 -20.20 -19.23
C THR A 561 9.67 -20.40 -17.95
N THR A 562 9.74 -19.44 -17.03
CA THR A 562 9.04 -19.49 -15.74
C THR A 562 7.73 -18.70 -15.75
N ALA A 563 7.39 -18.00 -16.84
CA ALA A 563 6.25 -17.08 -16.91
C ALA A 563 4.87 -17.76 -16.80
N ARG A 564 4.80 -19.07 -17.12
CA ARG A 564 3.59 -19.90 -17.00
C ARG A 564 3.65 -20.91 -15.87
N HIS A 565 4.76 -20.95 -15.13
CA HIS A 565 4.87 -21.80 -13.94
C HIS A 565 3.99 -21.21 -12.82
N ARG A 566 3.54 -22.04 -11.87
CA ARG A 566 2.86 -21.56 -10.67
C ARG A 566 3.85 -20.88 -9.72
N HIS A 567 3.43 -19.80 -9.05
CA HIS A 567 4.28 -18.99 -8.17
C HIS A 567 3.88 -19.14 -6.70
N ASP A 568 3.83 -20.39 -6.25
CA ASP A 568 3.44 -20.81 -4.91
C ASP A 568 4.63 -21.13 -4.00
N GLY A 569 5.85 -20.86 -4.46
CA GLY A 569 7.07 -21.03 -3.70
C GLY A 569 7.18 -20.05 -2.52
N PRO A 570 7.81 -20.46 -1.40
CA PRO A 570 7.92 -19.63 -0.17
C PRO A 570 8.74 -18.34 -0.36
N PHE A 571 9.44 -18.22 -1.48
CA PHE A 571 10.34 -17.12 -1.81
C PHE A 571 9.94 -16.42 -3.12
N ASP A 572 8.80 -16.76 -3.71
CA ASP A 572 8.40 -16.23 -5.02
C ASP A 572 8.06 -14.73 -4.97
N TRP A 573 7.81 -14.19 -3.77
CA TRP A 573 7.74 -12.75 -3.51
C TRP A 573 9.04 -11.99 -3.85
N LEU A 574 10.19 -12.67 -4.00
CA LEU A 574 11.44 -12.06 -4.44
C LEU A 574 11.50 -11.85 -5.95
N ILE A 575 10.75 -12.61 -6.73
CA ILE A 575 10.87 -12.67 -8.20
C ILE A 575 10.73 -11.30 -8.85
N PRO A 576 9.71 -10.48 -8.53
CA PRO A 576 9.59 -9.16 -9.16
C PRO A 576 10.79 -8.26 -8.87
N GLY A 577 11.33 -8.28 -7.65
CA GLY A 577 12.50 -7.48 -7.29
C GLY A 577 13.79 -7.94 -7.97
N ILE A 578 13.98 -9.26 -8.13
CA ILE A 578 15.12 -9.84 -8.85
C ILE A 578 15.02 -9.54 -10.35
N LEU A 579 13.83 -9.66 -10.96
CA LEU A 579 13.63 -9.29 -12.37
C LEU A 579 13.95 -7.82 -12.62
N ARG A 580 13.55 -6.91 -11.72
CA ARG A 580 13.93 -5.48 -11.82
C ARG A 580 15.43 -5.27 -11.70
N ALA A 581 16.09 -5.97 -10.78
CA ALA A 581 17.55 -5.89 -10.63
C ALA A 581 18.25 -6.34 -11.91
N ALA A 582 17.81 -7.46 -12.49
CA ALA A 582 18.40 -8.05 -13.68
C ALA A 582 18.10 -7.21 -14.94
N GLU A 583 16.89 -6.68 -15.09
CA GLU A 583 16.55 -5.76 -16.18
C GLU A 583 17.42 -4.50 -16.15
N PHE A 584 17.53 -3.86 -14.99
CA PHE A 584 18.33 -2.64 -14.85
C PHE A 584 19.82 -2.93 -15.04
N GLY A 585 20.30 -4.07 -14.52
CA GLY A 585 21.65 -4.52 -14.77
C GLY A 585 21.92 -4.74 -16.26
N LEU A 586 20.99 -5.33 -17.02
CA LEU A 586 21.16 -5.52 -18.47
C LEU A 586 21.27 -4.17 -19.19
N ILE A 587 20.42 -3.21 -18.84
CA ILE A 587 20.46 -1.84 -19.38
C ILE A 587 21.82 -1.19 -19.07
N ILE A 588 22.36 -1.37 -17.87
CA ILE A 588 23.68 -0.87 -17.48
C ILE A 588 24.78 -1.55 -18.31
N THR A 589 24.79 -2.88 -18.39
CA THR A 589 25.81 -3.63 -19.15
C THR A 589 25.85 -3.20 -20.61
N VAL A 590 24.68 -3.13 -21.26
CA VAL A 590 24.58 -2.71 -22.66
C VAL A 590 24.97 -1.24 -22.81
N GLY A 591 24.56 -0.38 -21.89
CA GLY A 591 24.94 1.03 -21.89
C GLY A 591 26.45 1.23 -21.78
N LEU A 592 27.14 0.42 -20.98
CA LEU A 592 28.61 0.41 -20.88
C LEU A 592 29.26 -0.09 -22.16
N ALA A 593 28.77 -1.19 -22.73
CA ALA A 593 29.30 -1.79 -23.95
C ALA A 593 29.11 -0.93 -25.20
N ALA A 594 28.01 -0.17 -25.26
CA ALA A 594 27.68 0.73 -26.36
C ALA A 594 28.10 2.19 -26.10
N GLU A 595 28.89 2.45 -25.05
CA GLU A 595 29.38 3.78 -24.65
C GLU A 595 28.27 4.85 -24.53
N VAL A 596 27.09 4.44 -24.07
CA VAL A 596 25.95 5.34 -23.87
C VAL A 596 26.27 6.29 -22.70
N PRO A 597 26.03 7.61 -22.85
CA PRO A 597 26.25 8.56 -21.77
C PRO A 597 25.50 8.15 -20.49
N SER A 598 26.20 8.06 -19.36
CA SER A 598 25.61 7.65 -18.08
C SER A 598 24.39 8.45 -17.64
N PRO A 599 24.28 9.79 -17.88
CA PRO A 599 23.04 10.52 -17.60
C PRO A 599 21.83 9.97 -18.35
N LEU A 600 22.02 9.52 -19.60
CA LEU A 600 20.96 8.95 -20.42
C LEU A 600 20.55 7.55 -19.92
N THR A 601 21.52 6.70 -19.60
CA THR A 601 21.27 5.39 -18.95
C THR A 601 20.52 5.58 -17.63
N PHE A 602 20.94 6.53 -16.79
CA PHE A 602 20.27 6.85 -15.54
C PHE A 602 18.83 7.34 -15.77
N GLY A 603 18.62 8.21 -16.76
CA GLY A 603 17.29 8.71 -17.12
C GLY A 603 16.34 7.59 -17.54
N LEU A 604 16.83 6.60 -18.30
CA LEU A 604 16.05 5.42 -18.69
C LEU A 604 15.67 4.58 -17.46
N LEU A 605 16.64 4.30 -16.57
CA LEU A 605 16.37 3.59 -15.31
C LEU A 605 15.39 4.36 -14.42
N ALA A 606 15.49 5.69 -14.35
CA ALA A 606 14.60 6.53 -13.56
C ALA A 606 13.15 6.45 -14.05
N VAL A 607 12.93 6.59 -15.35
CA VAL A 607 11.60 6.48 -15.95
C VAL A 607 11.01 5.07 -15.77
N LEU A 608 11.82 4.03 -15.96
CA LEU A 608 11.40 2.65 -15.72
C LEU A 608 11.08 2.39 -14.25
N ALA A 609 11.90 2.91 -13.33
CA ALA A 609 11.67 2.78 -11.90
C ALA A 609 10.31 3.41 -11.54
N LEU A 610 10.02 4.62 -12.00
CA LEU A 610 8.71 5.26 -11.77
C LEU A 610 7.54 4.45 -12.37
N TYR A 611 7.74 3.89 -13.57
CA TYR A 611 6.78 2.98 -14.19
C TYR A 611 6.53 1.70 -13.35
N HIS A 612 7.52 1.20 -12.62
CA HIS A 612 7.35 0.08 -11.69
C HIS A 612 6.79 0.51 -10.32
N TYR A 613 7.08 1.73 -9.85
CA TYR A 613 6.41 2.27 -8.66
C TYR A 613 4.91 2.46 -8.86
N ASP A 614 4.44 2.69 -10.10
CA ASP A 614 3.01 2.64 -10.41
C ASP A 614 2.37 1.28 -10.07
N LEU A 615 3.08 0.19 -10.36
CA LEU A 615 2.62 -1.16 -10.00
C LEU A 615 2.55 -1.33 -8.48
N ALA A 616 3.56 -0.88 -7.75
CA ALA A 616 3.51 -0.88 -6.29
C ALA A 616 2.38 0.02 -5.76
N ALA A 617 2.10 1.17 -6.38
CA ALA A 617 0.97 2.03 -6.02
C ALA A 617 -0.40 1.37 -6.28
N ARG A 618 -0.50 0.55 -7.32
CA ARG A 618 -1.68 -0.27 -7.61
C ARG A 618 -1.92 -1.32 -6.53
N ILE A 619 -0.87 -2.00 -6.09
CA ILE A 619 -0.95 -3.08 -5.11
C ILE A 619 -1.16 -2.53 -3.70
N ASP A 620 -0.29 -1.63 -3.25
CA ASP A 620 -0.30 -1.15 -1.88
C ASP A 620 -1.45 -0.18 -1.62
N LYS A 621 -1.64 0.81 -2.50
CA LYS A 621 -2.60 1.91 -2.28
C LYS A 621 -3.91 1.76 -3.08
N ALA A 622 -4.03 0.78 -3.99
CA ALA A 622 -5.17 0.67 -4.90
C ALA A 622 -5.49 1.99 -5.63
N ALA A 623 -4.43 2.75 -5.99
CA ALA A 623 -4.54 4.17 -6.35
C ALA A 623 -4.01 4.52 -7.76
N SER A 624 -3.44 3.55 -8.50
CA SER A 624 -2.86 3.81 -9.83
C SER A 624 -3.90 4.37 -10.81
N PRO A 625 -3.65 5.55 -11.42
CA PRO A 625 -4.48 6.12 -12.47
C PRO A 625 -4.13 5.55 -13.84
N MET A 626 -3.16 4.64 -13.96
CA MET A 626 -2.73 4.11 -15.25
C MET A 626 -3.78 3.13 -15.79
N LEU A 627 -4.37 3.46 -16.95
CA LEU A 627 -5.46 2.68 -17.54
C LEU A 627 -5.02 1.29 -18.03
N SER A 628 -3.86 1.21 -18.69
CA SER A 628 -3.31 -0.05 -19.20
C SER A 628 -1.78 -0.01 -19.16
N ARG A 629 -1.19 -1.18 -18.90
CA ARG A 629 0.26 -1.41 -18.92
C ARG A 629 0.74 -2.14 -20.17
N ALA A 630 -0.17 -2.53 -21.07
CA ALA A 630 0.15 -3.33 -22.26
C ALA A 630 1.18 -2.67 -23.20
N ALA A 631 1.15 -1.34 -23.31
CA ALA A 631 2.14 -0.57 -24.07
C ALA A 631 3.51 -0.45 -23.38
N GLY A 632 3.72 -1.08 -22.21
CA GLY A 632 5.00 -1.04 -21.51
C GLY A 632 6.09 -1.94 -22.12
N LEU A 633 5.77 -2.75 -23.13
CA LEU A 633 6.61 -3.78 -23.77
C LEU A 633 7.07 -4.94 -22.86
N GLY A 634 6.82 -4.87 -21.54
CA GLY A 634 7.34 -5.80 -20.56
C GLY A 634 8.87 -5.80 -20.46
N TRP A 635 9.42 -6.48 -19.46
CA TRP A 635 10.87 -6.53 -19.23
C TRP A 635 11.61 -7.21 -20.39
N ASP A 636 11.00 -8.22 -21.01
CA ASP A 636 11.53 -9.00 -22.13
C ASP A 636 11.56 -8.18 -23.43
N GLY A 637 10.47 -7.49 -23.78
CA GLY A 637 10.44 -6.63 -24.96
C GLY A 637 11.41 -5.46 -24.85
N ARG A 638 11.49 -4.83 -23.67
CA ARG A 638 12.48 -3.77 -23.42
C ARG A 638 13.92 -4.30 -23.47
N SER A 639 14.16 -5.48 -22.93
CA SER A 639 15.48 -6.14 -23.00
C SER A 639 15.92 -6.35 -24.46
N LEU A 640 15.03 -6.80 -25.34
CA LEU A 640 15.33 -6.95 -26.78
C LEU A 640 15.63 -5.61 -27.46
N VAL A 641 14.84 -4.57 -27.20
CA VAL A 641 15.06 -3.23 -27.77
C VAL A 641 16.42 -2.69 -27.34
N VAL A 642 16.78 -2.85 -26.06
CA VAL A 642 18.07 -2.37 -25.53
C VAL A 642 19.24 -3.06 -26.24
N LEU A 643 19.15 -4.35 -26.57
CA LEU A 643 20.23 -5.07 -27.28
C LEU A 643 20.52 -4.50 -28.67
N LEU A 644 19.58 -3.82 -29.31
CA LEU A 644 19.84 -3.11 -30.57
C LEU A 644 20.90 -2.03 -30.42
N ALA A 645 21.14 -1.53 -29.19
CA ALA A 645 22.18 -0.56 -28.91
C ALA A 645 23.61 -1.11 -29.11
N LEU A 646 23.78 -2.44 -29.14
CA LEU A 646 25.06 -3.06 -29.45
C LEU A 646 25.44 -2.92 -30.94
N ILE A 647 24.52 -2.47 -31.79
CA ILE A 647 24.83 -2.10 -33.17
C ILE A 647 25.64 -0.79 -33.14
N PRO A 648 26.84 -0.76 -33.74
CA PRO A 648 27.71 0.42 -33.70
C PRO A 648 27.01 1.68 -34.22
N GLY A 649 27.17 2.79 -33.48
CA GLY A 649 26.71 4.12 -33.89
C GLY A 649 25.25 4.45 -33.58
N ILE A 650 24.43 3.50 -33.09
CA ILE A 650 23.02 3.77 -32.78
C ILE A 650 22.64 3.66 -31.30
N GLY A 651 23.58 3.25 -30.43
CA GLY A 651 23.29 2.98 -29.00
C GLY A 651 22.63 4.12 -28.25
N THR A 652 23.17 5.34 -28.34
CA THR A 652 22.60 6.54 -27.72
C THR A 652 21.17 6.82 -28.20
N TRP A 653 20.88 6.63 -29.49
CA TRP A 653 19.54 6.85 -30.04
C TRP A 653 18.55 5.80 -29.53
N VAL A 654 18.95 4.53 -29.49
CA VAL A 654 18.11 3.44 -28.95
C VAL A 654 17.68 3.75 -27.51
N PHE A 655 18.63 4.16 -26.66
CA PHE A 655 18.34 4.51 -25.26
C PHE A 655 17.45 5.75 -25.14
N ALA A 656 17.71 6.80 -25.93
CA ALA A 656 16.91 8.02 -25.93
C ALA A 656 15.47 7.79 -26.39
N ILE A 657 15.29 7.00 -27.45
CA ILE A 657 13.96 6.63 -27.98
C ILE A 657 13.21 5.79 -26.95
N LEU A 658 13.85 4.78 -26.35
CA LEU A 658 13.21 3.93 -25.35
C LEU A 658 12.83 4.74 -24.10
N LEU A 659 13.69 5.64 -23.63
CA LEU A 659 13.39 6.55 -22.53
C LEU A 659 12.15 7.40 -22.85
N GLY A 660 12.14 8.07 -24.01
CA GLY A 660 11.03 8.90 -24.44
C GLY A 660 9.74 8.11 -24.59
N TYR A 661 9.81 6.90 -25.14
CA TYR A 661 8.68 5.99 -25.29
C TYR A 661 8.07 5.59 -23.95
N ILE A 662 8.88 5.10 -22.99
CA ILE A 662 8.37 4.68 -21.68
C ILE A 662 7.84 5.89 -20.90
N ALA A 663 8.50 7.05 -21.00
CA ALA A 663 8.01 8.28 -20.38
C ALA A 663 6.63 8.67 -20.94
N LEU A 664 6.44 8.58 -22.26
CA LEU A 664 5.17 8.84 -22.92
C LEU A 664 4.09 7.82 -22.49
N VAL A 665 4.43 6.53 -22.43
CA VAL A 665 3.51 5.47 -21.98
C VAL A 665 3.08 5.69 -20.54
N PHE A 666 4.02 6.00 -19.65
CA PHE A 666 3.75 6.24 -18.24
C PHE A 666 2.92 7.50 -18.02
N VAL A 667 3.37 8.65 -18.51
CA VAL A 667 2.69 9.94 -18.32
C VAL A 667 1.35 9.97 -19.08
N GLY A 668 1.34 9.53 -20.33
CA GLY A 668 0.13 9.43 -21.15
C GLY A 668 -0.90 8.49 -20.54
N GLY A 669 -0.47 7.32 -20.05
CA GLY A 669 -1.34 6.36 -19.38
C GLY A 669 -1.96 6.90 -18.09
N ALA A 670 -1.17 7.60 -17.27
CA ALA A 670 -1.65 8.24 -16.04
C ALA A 670 -2.63 9.41 -16.32
N LEU A 671 -2.34 10.25 -17.32
CA LEU A 671 -3.22 11.35 -17.73
C LEU A 671 -4.53 10.84 -18.34
N ALA A 672 -4.47 9.78 -19.15
CA ALA A 672 -5.65 9.18 -19.77
C ALA A 672 -6.58 8.57 -18.71
N GLY A 673 -6.05 7.77 -17.77
CA GLY A 673 -6.90 7.19 -16.73
C GLY A 673 -7.39 8.19 -15.68
N ARG A 674 -6.75 9.35 -15.52
CA ARG A 674 -7.33 10.47 -14.76
C ARG A 674 -8.59 11.06 -15.43
N ARG A 675 -8.66 11.03 -16.77
CA ARG A 675 -9.81 11.56 -17.54
C ARG A 675 -10.90 10.50 -17.77
N GLY A 676 -10.55 9.22 -17.73
CA GLY A 676 -11.51 8.13 -17.87
C GLY A 676 -12.38 7.97 -16.62
N LYS A 677 -13.71 7.95 -16.78
CA LYS A 677 -14.57 7.25 -15.81
C LYS A 677 -14.12 5.77 -15.80
N PRO A 678 -14.07 5.09 -14.64
CA PRO A 678 -13.71 3.67 -14.61
C PRO A 678 -14.70 2.92 -15.50
N LYS A 679 -14.25 2.48 -16.67
CA LYS A 679 -14.93 1.41 -17.38
C LYS A 679 -14.63 0.15 -16.58
N ALA A 680 -15.67 -0.60 -16.23
CA ALA A 680 -15.53 -1.95 -15.72
C ALA A 680 -14.53 -2.68 -16.63
N VAL A 681 -13.37 -3.01 -16.07
CA VAL A 681 -12.41 -3.86 -16.76
C VAL A 681 -13.08 -5.23 -16.77
N ALA A 682 -13.60 -5.63 -17.92
CA ALA A 682 -13.95 -7.00 -18.16
C ALA A 682 -12.67 -7.81 -17.94
N VAL A 683 -12.68 -8.67 -16.93
CA VAL A 683 -11.70 -9.73 -16.77
C VAL A 683 -11.85 -10.61 -18.01
N ALA A 684 -10.93 -10.45 -18.96
CA ALA A 684 -10.76 -11.43 -20.02
C ALA A 684 -10.06 -12.62 -19.39
N ALA A 685 -10.78 -13.74 -19.38
CA ALA A 685 -10.33 -15.06 -18.93
C ALA A 685 -9.08 -15.55 -19.69
#